data_AF-A0A4X2LJW4-F1
#
_entry.id   AF-A0A4X2LJW4-F1
#
_cell.length_a   1.000
_cell.length_b   1.000
_cell.length_c   1.000
_cell.angle_alpha   90.00
_cell.angle_beta   90.00
_cell.angle_gamma   90.00
#
_symmetry.space_group_name_H-M   'P 1'
#
loop_
_entity.id
_entity.type
_entity.pdbx_description
1 polymer ?
#
loop_
_entity_poly.entity_id
_entity_poly.type
_entity_poly.pdbx_seq_one_letter_code
_entity_poly.pdbx_strand_id
1 'polypeptide(L)'
;MVHFLHPGLRPRTIVTPNALEDPPGCCVVQEEASPYSLVDICLIVLATDLDRFCSERPDGTLRLHELGSFPQEVADRLLHMMTIHGKLNDRTVGIFQGNQMQLKQVYIRKAEISAAAFHKAFCHHRIIELDAAGVGADLSIPDILNGLGSSSWARQHLQCLVLNSGTLPTVEATVPRFSQLAGLRVLSVSNIPFQNRHLADVALLPRLESLDISNTSVSDLSGLLACKNRLKSLTMHYLKCLTMTTPQILDVIRELRGLVHLDISDDQQFTSDLAFHLLQQKDILPNILSLDISGGKHITDEAVETFVRQRPAMQFVGLLATDAGYSDFFTSDPGFMVAGGANVSQISEALRRYSERVCFMKEALIRLFTQTFYMQITKPAVLKLVAVGMRNHPLDLPVQFTASACTLNLTRQGLAMGMPVRLLSEVIHLLLKALKNFPNNQQLQKNCLLSLTNARILQDVPFNRFDAAKFVMKWLCKHENPNMQTMAVSVISILALQLSPEQTAQLKAELFIVVRELLAIVKQKTSENLEDITLTFTLRALWNLTDESPATCKHFVENHGLAIFVQVLETFPSESTIQTRVLGLLNNVAEVKELSSELMVSSLMTHVSRLLHSVEMEVSYFAAGIISHLTSLGEQAWTLSSIQRSALLDDLYMTVLKWPSPSCKMVALVTYRSFKSFFPLLSNFTIFEVQLWALWAMHHVCSKNPTKYCRMLIEEGGLQLLQDIRDHMQAEPHVQQIAVSILVDFHMHFLNYKKSPGYKMPLET
;
A
#
# COMPACT_ATOMS: atom_id res chain seq x y z
N MET A 1 3.48 -40.48 -13.37
CA MET A 1 4.06 -39.33 -14.12
C MET A 1 4.85 -38.49 -13.13
N VAL A 2 6.16 -38.45 -13.34
CA VAL A 2 7.18 -38.02 -12.38
C VAL A 2 7.33 -36.49 -12.46
N HIS A 3 6.86 -35.76 -11.46
CA HIS A 3 7.18 -34.34 -11.29
C HIS A 3 8.51 -34.22 -10.52
N PHE A 4 9.50 -33.63 -11.18
CA PHE A 4 10.83 -33.38 -10.64
C PHE A 4 10.77 -32.34 -9.51
N LEU A 5 11.32 -32.74 -8.35
CA LEU A 5 11.73 -31.88 -7.25
C LEU A 5 13.05 -31.19 -7.63
N HIS A 6 12.98 -29.87 -7.87
CA HIS A 6 14.01 -28.80 -7.80
C HIS A 6 13.83 -27.82 -8.98
N PRO A 7 13.56 -26.54 -8.68
CA PRO A 7 14.62 -25.57 -8.36
C PRO A 7 14.29 -24.65 -7.17
N GLY A 8 15.31 -24.36 -6.34
CA GLY A 8 15.31 -23.23 -5.39
C GLY A 8 14.33 -23.33 -4.21
N LEU A 9 14.87 -23.60 -3.02
CA LEU A 9 14.11 -23.64 -1.78
C LEU A 9 13.50 -22.28 -1.44
N ARG A 10 12.22 -22.15 -1.74
CA ARG A 10 11.28 -21.27 -1.04
C ARG A 10 10.07 -22.12 -0.64
N PRO A 11 9.42 -21.81 0.50
CA PRO A 11 8.01 -22.17 0.64
C PRO A 11 7.27 -21.67 -0.60
N ARG A 12 6.10 -22.20 -0.92
CA ARG A 12 5.23 -21.65 -1.97
C ARG A 12 4.68 -20.24 -1.61
N THR A 13 5.54 -19.32 -1.15
CA THR A 13 5.32 -17.88 -1.11
C THR A 13 5.19 -17.39 -2.54
N ILE A 14 4.21 -16.49 -2.76
CA ILE A 14 3.96 -15.65 -3.94
C ILE A 14 5.01 -15.88 -5.03
N VAL A 15 4.61 -16.52 -6.14
CA VAL A 15 5.47 -16.72 -7.32
C VAL A 15 6.18 -15.39 -7.60
N THR A 16 7.45 -15.31 -7.19
CA THR A 16 8.23 -14.11 -7.40
C THR A 16 8.55 -14.09 -8.88
N PRO A 17 8.24 -13.00 -9.60
CA PRO A 17 8.30 -13.02 -11.06
C PRO A 17 9.67 -13.45 -11.55
N ASN A 18 9.70 -14.48 -12.40
CA ASN A 18 10.89 -14.85 -13.13
C ASN A 18 11.03 -13.88 -14.31
N ALA A 19 12.02 -12.99 -14.25
CA ALA A 19 12.19 -11.91 -15.22
C ALA A 19 12.48 -12.41 -16.66
N LEU A 20 12.77 -13.70 -16.84
CA LEU A 20 13.12 -14.33 -18.12
C LEU A 20 12.01 -15.22 -18.70
N GLU A 21 11.18 -15.85 -17.85
CA GLU A 21 10.09 -16.73 -18.32
C GLU A 21 8.79 -15.97 -18.65
N ASP A 22 8.72 -14.70 -18.25
CA ASP A 22 7.50 -13.90 -18.33
C ASP A 22 7.83 -12.57 -19.04
N PRO A 23 7.46 -12.40 -20.33
CA PRO A 23 7.85 -11.23 -21.11
C PRO A 23 7.48 -9.96 -20.33
N PRO A 24 8.40 -9.00 -20.19
CA PRO A 24 8.90 -8.29 -18.99
C PRO A 24 7.91 -7.73 -17.93
N GLY A 25 6.81 -8.42 -17.66
CA GLY A 25 5.74 -8.00 -16.76
C GLY A 25 4.34 -8.42 -17.21
N CYS A 26 4.17 -9.24 -18.25
CA CYS A 26 2.86 -9.60 -18.78
C CYS A 26 2.06 -10.48 -17.79
N CYS A 27 2.62 -11.57 -17.24
CA CYS A 27 1.90 -12.33 -16.22
C CYS A 27 1.86 -11.61 -14.88
N VAL A 28 2.85 -10.78 -14.51
CA VAL A 28 2.69 -9.89 -13.33
C VAL A 28 1.54 -8.91 -13.52
N VAL A 29 1.42 -8.31 -14.69
CA VAL A 29 0.30 -7.42 -15.02
C VAL A 29 -1.00 -8.19 -15.01
N GLN A 30 -1.06 -9.36 -15.62
CA GLN A 30 -2.27 -10.18 -15.68
C GLN A 30 -2.69 -10.69 -14.29
N GLU A 31 -1.72 -11.18 -13.51
CA GLU A 31 -1.89 -11.56 -12.11
C GLU A 31 -2.41 -10.33 -11.38
N GLU A 32 -1.60 -9.30 -11.17
CA GLU A 32 -1.93 -8.12 -10.36
C GLU A 32 -3.13 -7.29 -10.87
N ALA A 33 -3.53 -7.40 -12.14
CA ALA A 33 -4.75 -6.79 -12.67
C ALA A 33 -6.02 -7.62 -12.43
N SER A 34 -5.89 -8.93 -12.25
CA SER A 34 -7.04 -9.79 -11.92
C SER A 34 -7.48 -9.56 -10.48
N PRO A 35 -8.77 -9.68 -10.13
CA PRO A 35 -9.19 -9.71 -8.72
C PRO A 35 -8.54 -10.90 -8.00
N TYR A 36 -8.40 -10.80 -6.68
CA TYR A 36 -8.05 -11.98 -5.87
C TYR A 36 -9.06 -13.10 -6.12
N SER A 37 -8.63 -14.36 -6.00
CA SER A 37 -9.57 -15.47 -6.06
C SER A 37 -10.61 -15.31 -4.95
N LEU A 38 -11.86 -15.75 -5.18
CA LEU A 38 -12.91 -15.67 -4.16
C LEU A 38 -12.47 -16.31 -2.85
N VAL A 39 -11.73 -17.43 -2.93
CA VAL A 39 -11.17 -18.10 -1.76
C VAL A 39 -10.21 -17.18 -1.00
N ASP A 40 -9.27 -16.52 -1.67
CA ASP A 40 -8.32 -15.64 -0.99
C ASP A 40 -9.03 -14.42 -0.38
N ILE A 41 -10.04 -13.86 -1.06
CA ILE A 41 -10.87 -12.78 -0.52
C ILE A 41 -11.56 -13.25 0.78
N CYS A 42 -12.21 -14.42 0.75
CA CYS A 42 -12.87 -15.00 1.92
C CYS A 42 -11.87 -15.27 3.07
N LEU A 43 -10.68 -15.79 2.77
CA LEU A 43 -9.66 -16.07 3.78
C LEU A 43 -9.08 -14.78 4.37
N ILE A 44 -8.89 -13.72 3.57
CA ILE A 44 -8.46 -12.40 4.05
C ILE A 44 -9.51 -11.82 5.01
N VAL A 45 -10.79 -11.88 4.62
CA VAL A 45 -11.90 -11.42 5.49
C VAL A 45 -11.92 -12.22 6.80
N LEU A 46 -11.82 -13.55 6.71
CA LEU A 46 -11.79 -14.43 7.86
C LEU A 46 -10.61 -14.11 8.80
N ALA A 47 -9.39 -13.97 8.26
CA ALA A 47 -8.19 -13.66 9.04
C ALA A 47 -8.20 -12.23 9.63
N THR A 48 -8.92 -11.30 9.02
CA THR A 48 -9.03 -9.92 9.49
C THR A 48 -10.04 -9.77 10.62
N ASP A 49 -11.14 -10.52 10.57
CA ASP A 49 -12.28 -10.43 11.49
C ASP A 49 -12.51 -11.73 12.27
N LEU A 50 -11.43 -12.29 12.83
CA LEU A 50 -11.46 -13.57 13.54
C LEU A 50 -12.46 -13.58 14.70
N ASP A 51 -12.62 -12.47 15.43
CA ASP A 51 -13.52 -12.38 16.59
C ASP A 51 -15.01 -12.56 16.19
N ARG A 52 -15.37 -12.24 14.93
CA ARG A 52 -16.73 -12.47 14.41
C ARG A 52 -16.98 -13.93 14.04
N PHE A 53 -15.94 -14.66 13.64
CA PHE A 53 -16.05 -16.03 13.12
C PHE A 53 -15.58 -17.09 14.12
N CYS A 54 -15.04 -16.71 15.26
CA CYS A 54 -14.51 -17.61 16.28
C CYS A 54 -15.21 -17.43 17.64
N SER A 55 -15.40 -18.54 18.34
CA SER A 55 -15.69 -18.59 19.77
C SER A 55 -14.41 -18.78 20.59
N GLU A 56 -14.36 -18.22 21.79
CA GLU A 56 -13.28 -18.46 22.74
C GLU A 56 -13.51 -19.78 23.51
N ARG A 57 -12.46 -20.60 23.61
CA ARG A 57 -12.44 -21.82 24.44
C ARG A 57 -12.22 -21.45 25.91
N PRO A 58 -12.49 -22.37 26.86
CA PRO A 58 -12.22 -22.13 28.29
C PRO A 58 -10.75 -21.83 28.62
N ASP A 59 -9.82 -22.23 27.75
CA ASP A 59 -8.38 -21.95 27.90
C ASP A 59 -7.94 -20.63 27.24
N GLY A 60 -8.89 -19.79 26.80
CA GLY A 60 -8.63 -18.51 26.14
C GLY A 60 -8.27 -18.60 24.66
N THR A 61 -8.18 -19.81 24.09
CA THR A 61 -7.83 -20.00 22.67
C THR A 61 -9.05 -19.86 21.75
N LEU A 62 -8.84 -19.38 20.53
CA LEU A 62 -9.92 -19.26 19.54
C LEU A 62 -10.22 -20.59 18.87
N ARG A 63 -11.51 -20.80 18.58
CA ARG A 63 -12.02 -21.89 17.74
C ARG A 63 -13.03 -21.31 16.77
N LEU A 64 -12.90 -21.63 15.48
CA LEU A 64 -13.90 -21.26 14.48
C LEU A 64 -15.29 -21.80 14.87
N HIS A 65 -16.33 -21.01 14.64
CA HIS A 65 -17.71 -21.48 14.71
C HIS A 65 -17.90 -22.66 13.76
N GLU A 66 -18.81 -23.58 14.08
CA GLU A 66 -19.02 -24.88 13.39
C GLU A 66 -19.28 -24.73 11.88
N LEU A 67 -18.20 -24.54 11.15
CA LEU A 67 -18.07 -24.72 9.72
C LEU A 67 -17.40 -26.10 9.56
N GLY A 68 -17.84 -26.89 8.59
CA GLY A 68 -17.30 -28.22 8.33
C GLY A 68 -15.77 -28.24 8.16
N SER A 69 -15.17 -29.44 8.09
CA SER A 69 -13.72 -29.59 7.94
C SER A 69 -13.19 -28.81 6.73
N PHE A 70 -12.15 -28.00 6.94
CA PHE A 70 -11.47 -27.28 5.87
C PHE A 70 -10.62 -28.27 5.06
N PRO A 71 -10.68 -28.21 3.72
CA PRO A 71 -9.69 -28.89 2.89
C PRO A 71 -8.28 -28.45 3.25
N GLN A 72 -7.32 -29.35 3.14
CA GLN A 72 -5.94 -29.12 3.58
C GLN A 72 -5.31 -27.90 2.89
N GLU A 73 -5.56 -27.70 1.60
CA GLU A 73 -5.04 -26.55 0.85
C GLU A 73 -5.63 -25.22 1.34
N VAL A 74 -6.85 -25.22 1.86
CA VAL A 74 -7.52 -24.02 2.39
C VAL A 74 -7.02 -23.74 3.81
N ALA A 75 -6.81 -24.78 4.62
CA ALA A 75 -6.26 -24.66 5.97
C ALA A 75 -4.81 -24.12 5.94
N ASP A 76 -3.96 -24.65 5.08
CA ASP A 76 -2.58 -24.17 4.89
C ASP A 76 -2.57 -22.70 4.42
N ARG A 77 -3.46 -22.33 3.49
CA ARG A 77 -3.61 -20.92 3.04
C ARG A 77 -4.11 -20.00 4.14
N LEU A 78 -5.06 -20.42 4.97
CA LEU A 78 -5.54 -19.63 6.10
C LEU A 78 -4.41 -19.36 7.08
N LEU A 79 -3.65 -20.40 7.47
CA LEU A 79 -2.48 -20.24 8.32
C LEU A 79 -1.49 -19.25 7.71
N HIS A 80 -1.19 -19.40 6.42
CA HIS A 80 -0.27 -18.51 5.71
C HIS A 80 -0.74 -17.03 5.72
N MET A 81 -2.04 -16.78 5.45
CA MET A 81 -2.62 -15.44 5.50
C MET A 81 -2.54 -14.85 6.91
N MET A 82 -2.87 -15.64 7.94
CA MET A 82 -2.74 -15.20 9.33
C MET A 82 -1.29 -14.85 9.69
N THR A 83 -0.31 -15.59 9.18
CA THR A 83 1.12 -15.29 9.35
C THR A 83 1.51 -13.98 8.68
N ILE A 84 1.15 -13.79 7.40
CA ILE A 84 1.48 -12.55 6.65
C ILE A 84 0.88 -11.32 7.30
N HIS A 85 -0.35 -11.42 7.82
CA HIS A 85 -1.04 -10.33 8.48
C HIS A 85 -0.65 -10.15 9.97
N GLY A 86 0.32 -10.92 10.47
CA GLY A 86 0.81 -10.81 11.85
C GLY A 86 -0.27 -11.12 12.89
N LYS A 87 -1.18 -12.04 12.57
CA LYS A 87 -2.33 -12.40 13.42
C LYS A 87 -2.05 -13.61 14.31
N LEU A 88 -0.97 -14.37 14.09
CA LEU A 88 -0.65 -15.55 14.87
C LEU A 88 -0.08 -15.20 16.24
N ASN A 89 -0.80 -15.62 17.28
CA ASN A 89 -0.38 -15.62 18.67
C ASN A 89 -1.04 -16.81 19.41
N ASP A 90 -0.73 -17.00 20.68
CA ASP A 90 -1.27 -18.12 21.50
C ASP A 90 -2.79 -18.22 21.47
N ARG A 91 -3.50 -17.09 21.40
CA ARG A 91 -4.96 -17.05 21.31
C ARG A 91 -5.43 -17.51 19.93
N THR A 92 -4.92 -16.95 18.84
CA THR A 92 -5.42 -17.19 17.48
C THR A 92 -4.94 -18.51 16.87
N VAL A 93 -3.75 -19.00 17.24
CA VAL A 93 -3.22 -20.29 16.76
C VAL A 93 -4.06 -21.48 17.25
N GLY A 94 -4.89 -21.25 18.27
CA GLY A 94 -5.91 -22.16 18.76
C GLY A 94 -6.84 -22.76 17.69
N ILE A 95 -7.05 -22.03 16.60
CA ILE A 95 -7.90 -22.43 15.47
C ILE A 95 -7.42 -23.76 14.86
N PHE A 96 -6.12 -24.03 14.90
CA PHE A 96 -5.50 -25.21 14.30
C PHE A 96 -5.37 -26.41 15.26
N GLN A 97 -5.81 -26.27 16.52
CA GLN A 97 -5.73 -27.35 17.52
C GLN A 97 -6.73 -28.49 17.27
N GLY A 98 -7.84 -28.24 16.56
CA GLY A 98 -8.89 -29.23 16.33
C GLY A 98 -8.74 -30.00 15.03
N ASN A 99 -9.55 -31.05 14.87
CA ASN A 99 -9.58 -31.90 13.65
C ASN A 99 -10.23 -31.23 12.43
N GLN A 100 -10.83 -30.04 12.62
CA GLN A 100 -11.47 -29.26 11.55
C GLN A 100 -10.47 -28.71 10.54
N MET A 101 -9.21 -28.54 10.95
CA MET A 101 -8.10 -28.12 10.08
C MET A 101 -7.20 -29.33 9.86
N GLN A 102 -6.69 -29.50 8.65
CA GLN A 102 -5.68 -30.51 8.34
C GLN A 102 -4.50 -29.80 7.69
N LEU A 103 -3.36 -29.76 8.38
CA LEU A 103 -2.19 -29.05 7.89
C LEU A 103 -1.13 -30.01 7.33
N LYS A 104 -0.52 -29.61 6.21
CA LYS A 104 0.71 -30.25 5.70
C LYS A 104 1.85 -29.26 5.57
N GLN A 105 1.56 -28.00 5.22
CA GLN A 105 2.53 -26.93 5.12
C GLN A 105 2.28 -25.92 6.24
N VAL A 106 3.16 -25.93 7.23
CA VAL A 106 3.06 -25.06 8.40
C VAL A 106 4.03 -23.90 8.24
N TYR A 107 3.49 -22.70 8.04
CA TYR A 107 4.27 -21.47 7.86
C TYR A 107 3.98 -20.50 8.99
N ILE A 108 4.89 -20.42 9.96
CA ILE A 108 4.72 -19.64 11.20
C ILE A 108 5.83 -18.59 11.37
N ARG A 109 6.35 -18.07 10.25
CA ARG A 109 7.42 -17.06 10.28
C ARG A 109 7.03 -15.85 11.13
N LYS A 110 7.94 -15.38 11.98
CA LYS A 110 7.74 -14.21 12.85
C LYS A 110 6.49 -14.31 13.75
N ALA A 111 5.98 -15.51 14.00
CA ALA A 111 4.85 -15.72 14.91
C ALA A 111 5.28 -15.59 16.37
N GLU A 112 4.45 -14.95 17.18
CA GLU A 112 4.63 -14.82 18.63
C GLU A 112 3.78 -15.87 19.34
N ILE A 113 4.25 -17.12 19.31
CA ILE A 113 3.59 -18.26 19.93
C ILE A 113 4.51 -18.94 20.94
N SER A 114 3.93 -19.54 21.99
CA SER A 114 4.65 -20.31 23.00
C SER A 114 4.86 -21.77 22.57
N ALA A 115 5.81 -22.45 23.21
CA ALA A 115 6.02 -23.88 23.08
C ALA A 115 4.74 -24.72 23.28
N ALA A 116 3.93 -24.37 24.28
CA ALA A 116 2.68 -25.08 24.57
C ALA A 116 1.64 -24.88 23.46
N ALA A 117 1.50 -23.66 22.95
CA ALA A 117 0.59 -23.35 21.85
C ALA A 117 1.03 -24.04 20.55
N PHE A 118 2.33 -24.04 20.24
CA PHE A 118 2.90 -24.77 19.10
C PHE A 118 2.58 -26.26 19.18
N HIS A 119 2.83 -26.88 20.33
CA HIS A 119 2.58 -28.31 20.51
C HIS A 119 1.11 -28.67 20.29
N LYS A 120 0.20 -27.95 20.94
CA LYS A 120 -1.25 -28.17 20.80
C LYS A 120 -1.75 -27.92 19.38
N ALA A 121 -1.25 -26.90 18.71
CA ALA A 121 -1.75 -26.48 17.40
C ALA A 121 -1.23 -27.34 16.25
N PHE A 122 0.04 -27.80 16.31
CA PHE A 122 0.73 -28.32 15.12
C PHE A 122 1.14 -29.79 15.23
N CYS A 123 1.54 -30.29 16.41
CA CYS A 123 2.21 -31.59 16.50
C CYS A 123 1.31 -32.80 16.19
N HIS A 124 -0.02 -32.64 16.22
CA HIS A 124 -0.98 -33.69 15.84
C HIS A 124 -1.22 -33.79 14.32
N HIS A 125 -0.81 -32.78 13.54
CA HIS A 125 -0.99 -32.74 12.09
C HIS A 125 0.03 -33.60 11.34
N ARG A 126 -0.31 -33.94 10.09
CA ARG A 126 0.57 -34.69 9.17
C ARG A 126 1.53 -33.77 8.41
N ILE A 127 2.30 -32.98 9.15
CA ILE A 127 3.20 -31.95 8.62
C ILE A 127 4.27 -32.57 7.71
N ILE A 128 4.48 -31.95 6.55
CA ILE A 128 5.54 -32.26 5.57
C ILE A 128 6.57 -31.14 5.55
N GLU A 129 6.15 -29.89 5.73
CA GLU A 129 7.01 -28.72 5.69
C GLU A 129 6.71 -27.82 6.90
N LEU A 130 7.76 -27.39 7.60
CA LEU A 130 7.68 -26.38 8.65
C LEU A 130 8.67 -25.25 8.37
N ASP A 131 8.15 -24.04 8.20
CA ASP A 131 8.94 -22.82 8.22
C ASP A 131 8.65 -22.02 9.49
N ALA A 132 9.63 -22.05 10.40
CA ALA A 132 9.62 -21.35 11.69
C ALA A 132 10.69 -20.25 11.74
N ALA A 133 11.04 -19.64 10.60
CA ALA A 133 12.01 -18.56 10.57
C ALA A 133 11.50 -17.30 11.32
N GLY A 134 12.29 -16.79 12.25
CA GLY A 134 11.99 -15.54 12.94
C GLY A 134 10.95 -15.66 14.07
N VAL A 135 10.54 -16.87 14.48
CA VAL A 135 9.60 -17.07 15.60
C VAL A 135 10.09 -16.41 16.89
N GLY A 136 9.13 -15.97 17.71
CA GLY A 136 9.38 -15.28 18.98
C GLY A 136 10.17 -16.12 19.99
N ALA A 137 10.74 -15.46 20.99
CA ALA A 137 11.63 -16.08 21.99
C ALA A 137 10.95 -17.16 22.85
N ASP A 138 9.61 -17.15 22.95
CA ASP A 138 8.82 -18.10 23.74
C ASP A 138 8.67 -19.48 23.09
N LEU A 139 9.16 -19.65 21.86
CA LEU A 139 9.26 -20.92 21.16
C LEU A 139 10.71 -21.18 20.76
N SER A 140 11.42 -22.01 21.54
CA SER A 140 12.82 -22.32 21.27
C SER A 140 13.00 -23.45 20.24
N ILE A 141 14.20 -23.58 19.69
CA ILE A 141 14.53 -24.67 18.76
C ILE A 141 14.35 -26.06 19.42
N PRO A 142 14.82 -26.28 20.67
CA PRO A 142 14.49 -27.51 21.40
C PRO A 142 12.99 -27.80 21.50
N ASP A 143 12.15 -26.78 21.74
CA ASP A 143 10.70 -26.97 21.83
C ASP A 143 10.11 -27.45 20.50
N ILE A 144 10.54 -26.84 19.39
CA ILE A 144 10.14 -27.26 18.04
C ILE A 144 10.58 -28.70 17.78
N LEU A 145 11.85 -29.03 18.04
CA LEU A 145 12.37 -30.39 17.80
C LEU A 145 11.72 -31.44 18.69
N ASN A 146 11.43 -31.12 19.95
CA ASN A 146 10.69 -32.01 20.86
C ASN A 146 9.24 -32.20 20.41
N GLY A 147 8.57 -31.12 20.03
CA GLY A 147 7.21 -31.17 19.50
C GLY A 147 7.12 -32.05 18.26
N LEU A 148 8.00 -31.83 17.28
CA LEU A 148 8.08 -32.65 16.08
C LEU A 148 8.50 -34.10 16.37
N GLY A 149 9.48 -34.29 17.26
CA GLY A 149 9.98 -35.60 17.67
C GLY A 149 8.93 -36.47 18.37
N SER A 150 8.00 -35.85 19.10
CA SER A 150 6.88 -36.54 19.74
C SER A 150 5.90 -37.16 18.73
N SER A 151 5.84 -36.63 17.51
CA SER A 151 5.00 -37.14 16.42
C SER A 151 5.70 -38.25 15.66
N SER A 152 5.13 -39.47 15.71
CA SER A 152 5.62 -40.60 14.90
C SER A 152 5.58 -40.30 13.40
N TRP A 153 4.58 -39.53 12.96
CA TRP A 153 4.46 -39.10 11.57
C TRP A 153 5.60 -38.16 11.17
N ALA A 154 5.81 -37.07 11.91
CA ALA A 154 6.79 -36.05 11.56
C ALA A 154 8.22 -36.61 11.52
N ARG A 155 8.57 -37.54 12.43
CA ARG A 155 9.87 -38.21 12.41
C ARG A 155 10.21 -38.90 11.08
N GLN A 156 9.21 -39.46 10.40
CA GLN A 156 9.42 -40.21 9.15
C GLN A 156 9.09 -39.42 7.88
N HIS A 157 8.23 -38.40 7.97
CA HIS A 157 7.61 -37.76 6.82
C HIS A 157 7.83 -36.24 6.74
N LEU A 158 8.37 -35.59 7.77
CA LEU A 158 8.78 -34.19 7.65
C LEU A 158 9.95 -34.09 6.68
N GLN A 159 9.78 -33.35 5.59
CA GLN A 159 10.75 -33.24 4.50
C GLN A 159 11.54 -31.93 4.56
N CYS A 160 10.92 -30.85 5.03
CA CYS A 160 11.53 -29.52 5.08
C CYS A 160 11.38 -28.89 6.47
N LEU A 161 12.49 -28.40 7.02
CA LEU A 161 12.53 -27.65 8.27
C LEU A 161 13.40 -26.40 8.08
N VAL A 162 12.81 -25.22 8.30
CA VAL A 162 13.51 -23.93 8.25
C VAL A 162 13.51 -23.28 9.63
N LEU A 163 14.71 -23.06 10.15
CA LEU A 163 14.99 -22.40 11.43
C LEU A 163 15.97 -21.25 11.15
N ASN A 164 15.57 -20.02 11.46
CA ASN A 164 16.38 -18.81 11.20
C ASN A 164 16.64 -17.99 12.48
N SER A 165 15.95 -18.32 13.57
CA SER A 165 16.07 -17.62 14.84
C SER A 165 15.88 -18.62 15.97
N GLY A 166 16.42 -18.28 17.13
CA GLY A 166 16.29 -19.08 18.34
C GLY A 166 17.64 -19.46 18.93
N THR A 167 17.60 -19.83 20.21
CA THR A 167 18.77 -20.24 20.97
C THR A 167 18.87 -21.77 20.97
N LEU A 168 20.11 -22.27 20.93
CA LEU A 168 20.41 -23.66 21.24
C LEU A 168 21.06 -23.71 22.63
N PRO A 169 20.58 -24.58 23.53
CA PRO A 169 21.22 -24.81 24.82
C PRO A 169 22.69 -25.21 24.66
N THR A 170 23.54 -24.71 25.55
CA THR A 170 24.97 -25.04 25.55
C THR A 170 25.23 -26.48 25.99
N VAL A 171 24.37 -27.04 26.83
CA VAL A 171 24.52 -28.36 27.48
C VAL A 171 23.91 -29.48 26.62
N GLU A 172 24.67 -30.57 26.45
CA GLU A 172 24.42 -31.66 25.49
C GLU A 172 23.22 -32.56 25.84
N ALA A 173 22.91 -32.75 27.12
CA ALA A 173 21.85 -33.65 27.58
C ALA A 173 20.42 -33.12 27.35
N THR A 174 20.27 -31.84 26.97
CA THR A 174 18.98 -31.15 26.87
C THR A 174 18.57 -30.80 25.44
N VAL A 175 19.43 -31.02 24.44
CA VAL A 175 19.12 -30.67 23.04
C VAL A 175 18.60 -31.91 22.29
N PRO A 176 17.37 -31.87 21.77
CA PRO A 176 16.85 -32.96 20.94
C PRO A 176 17.68 -33.05 19.65
N ARG A 177 17.99 -34.27 19.21
CA ARG A 177 18.80 -34.48 18.00
C ARG A 177 17.99 -34.16 16.75
N PHE A 178 18.59 -33.51 15.76
CA PHE A 178 18.00 -33.33 14.43
C PHE A 178 17.87 -34.68 13.72
N SER A 179 18.81 -35.60 13.95
CA SER A 179 18.81 -36.95 13.37
C SER A 179 17.57 -37.79 13.71
N GLN A 180 16.76 -37.42 14.70
CA GLN A 180 15.48 -38.07 15.00
C GLN A 180 14.43 -37.89 13.88
N LEU A 181 14.59 -36.86 13.05
CA LEU A 181 13.70 -36.53 11.92
C LEU A 181 14.21 -37.19 10.64
N ALA A 182 14.23 -38.52 10.60
CA ALA A 182 14.77 -39.32 9.49
C ALA A 182 14.17 -39.03 8.11
N GLY A 183 12.96 -38.44 8.06
CA GLY A 183 12.31 -38.00 6.82
C GLY A 183 12.95 -36.77 6.15
N LEU A 184 13.78 -36.03 6.88
CA LEU A 184 14.22 -34.70 6.50
C LEU A 184 15.13 -34.72 5.27
N ARG A 185 14.76 -33.94 4.26
CA ARG A 185 15.51 -33.73 3.01
C ARG A 185 16.16 -32.36 2.96
N VAL A 186 15.49 -31.38 3.54
CA VAL A 186 15.87 -29.97 3.51
C VAL A 186 15.93 -29.45 4.94
N LEU A 187 17.08 -28.91 5.31
CA LEU A 187 17.28 -28.24 6.59
C LEU A 187 17.94 -26.88 6.36
N SER A 188 17.31 -25.82 6.85
CA SER A 188 17.97 -24.53 7.06
C SER A 188 18.07 -24.25 8.54
N VAL A 189 19.30 -23.98 8.98
CA VAL A 189 19.69 -23.58 10.34
C VAL A 189 20.45 -22.27 10.27
N SER A 190 20.09 -21.41 9.32
CA SER A 190 20.73 -20.11 9.15
C SER A 190 20.56 -19.22 10.38
N ASN A 191 21.52 -18.34 10.66
CA ASN A 191 21.46 -17.33 11.73
C ASN A 191 21.21 -17.84 13.18
N ILE A 192 21.37 -19.14 13.44
CA ILE A 192 21.27 -19.72 14.78
C ILE A 192 22.66 -20.20 15.26
N PRO A 193 22.90 -20.39 16.57
CA PRO A 193 24.19 -20.85 17.11
C PRO A 193 24.42 -22.36 16.85
N PHE A 194 24.39 -22.76 15.58
CA PHE A 194 24.66 -24.10 15.09
C PHE A 194 26.18 -24.32 14.97
N GLN A 195 26.68 -25.47 15.43
CA GLN A 195 28.10 -25.74 15.66
C GLN A 195 28.47 -27.10 15.03
N ASN A 196 29.77 -27.44 15.01
CA ASN A 196 30.28 -28.68 14.40
C ASN A 196 29.60 -29.96 14.93
N ARG A 197 29.25 -30.02 16.22
CA ARG A 197 28.53 -31.17 16.80
C ARG A 197 27.13 -31.35 16.21
N HIS A 198 26.42 -30.24 15.96
CA HIS A 198 25.09 -30.27 15.35
C HIS A 198 25.22 -30.62 13.86
N LEU A 199 26.28 -30.16 13.20
CA LEU A 199 26.61 -30.53 11.82
C LEU A 199 26.83 -32.04 11.68
N ALA A 200 27.58 -32.64 12.61
CA ALA A 200 27.81 -34.07 12.65
C ALA A 200 26.50 -34.85 12.83
N ASP A 201 25.59 -34.41 13.72
CA ASP A 201 24.26 -35.02 13.91
C ASP A 201 23.38 -34.92 12.66
N VAL A 202 23.33 -33.73 12.04
CA VAL A 202 22.58 -33.50 10.79
C VAL A 202 23.13 -34.33 9.63
N ALA A 203 24.44 -34.51 9.53
CA ALA A 203 25.05 -35.30 8.47
C ALA A 203 24.67 -36.80 8.52
N LEU A 204 24.19 -37.30 9.67
CA LEU A 204 23.66 -38.66 9.82
C LEU A 204 22.25 -38.85 9.25
N LEU A 205 21.55 -37.76 8.88
CA LEU A 205 20.21 -37.86 8.29
C LEU A 205 20.27 -38.65 6.96
N PRO A 206 19.43 -39.70 6.82
CA PRO A 206 19.56 -40.64 5.69
C PRO A 206 19.06 -40.06 4.37
N ARG A 207 18.24 -39.01 4.40
CA ARG A 207 17.59 -38.40 3.23
C ARG A 207 18.00 -36.95 2.99
N LEU A 208 18.99 -36.44 3.72
CA LEU A 208 19.40 -35.04 3.60
C LEU A 208 19.99 -34.76 2.21
N GLU A 209 19.34 -33.86 1.47
CA GLU A 209 19.69 -33.44 0.13
C GLU A 209 20.09 -31.95 0.08
N SER A 210 19.54 -31.11 0.96
CA SER A 210 19.86 -29.69 1.03
C SER A 210 20.11 -29.22 2.45
N LEU A 211 21.22 -28.53 2.64
CA LEU A 211 21.62 -27.98 3.93
C LEU A 211 22.02 -26.51 3.80
N ASP A 212 21.44 -25.67 4.63
CA ASP A 212 21.80 -24.26 4.78
C ASP A 212 22.31 -23.99 6.20
N ILE A 213 23.60 -23.67 6.29
CA ILE A 213 24.34 -23.34 7.52
C ILE A 213 24.76 -21.87 7.55
N SER A 214 24.10 -21.00 6.80
CA SER A 214 24.50 -19.59 6.66
C SER A 214 24.57 -18.84 8.00
N ASN A 215 25.61 -18.04 8.22
CA ASN A 215 25.84 -17.26 9.45
C ASN A 215 25.68 -18.08 10.75
N THR A 216 26.21 -19.31 10.75
CA THR A 216 26.27 -20.17 11.94
C THR A 216 27.64 -20.11 12.61
N SER A 217 27.79 -20.85 13.71
CA SER A 217 29.04 -21.01 14.45
C SER A 217 29.83 -22.26 14.04
N VAL A 218 29.60 -22.78 12.83
CA VAL A 218 30.38 -23.89 12.27
C VAL A 218 31.79 -23.40 11.98
N SER A 219 32.78 -24.09 12.54
CA SER A 219 34.20 -23.79 12.35
C SER A 219 34.94 -24.80 11.46
N ASP A 220 34.35 -25.99 11.26
CA ASP A 220 34.91 -27.08 10.47
C ASP A 220 33.80 -27.78 9.66
N LEU A 221 34.02 -27.91 8.34
CA LEU A 221 33.08 -28.49 7.37
C LEU A 221 33.26 -29.99 7.18
N SER A 222 34.27 -30.62 7.76
CA SER A 222 34.60 -32.06 7.58
C SER A 222 33.45 -32.99 7.97
N GLY A 223 32.56 -32.55 8.87
CA GLY A 223 31.34 -33.29 9.22
C GLY A 223 30.42 -33.57 8.01
N LEU A 224 30.44 -32.73 6.98
CA LEU A 224 29.68 -32.92 5.74
C LEU A 224 30.13 -34.16 4.95
N LEU A 225 31.34 -34.66 5.19
CA LEU A 225 31.84 -35.84 4.49
C LEU A 225 31.00 -37.09 4.77
N ALA A 226 30.30 -37.14 5.92
CA ALA A 226 29.37 -38.23 6.24
C ALA A 226 28.11 -38.25 5.33
N CYS A 227 27.80 -37.14 4.67
CA CYS A 227 26.69 -37.03 3.71
C CYS A 227 27.13 -36.69 2.27
N LYS A 228 28.42 -36.85 1.94
CA LYS A 228 29.03 -36.42 0.66
C LYS A 228 28.38 -36.95 -0.62
N ASN A 229 27.79 -38.14 -0.57
CA ASN A 229 27.13 -38.78 -1.72
C ASN A 229 25.64 -38.43 -1.83
N ARG A 230 25.06 -37.77 -0.82
CA ARG A 230 23.62 -37.46 -0.72
C ARG A 230 23.34 -35.97 -0.88
N LEU A 231 24.25 -35.14 -0.36
CA LEU A 231 24.08 -33.70 -0.35
C LEU A 231 24.17 -33.14 -1.78
N LYS A 232 23.10 -32.49 -2.22
CA LYS A 232 22.94 -31.86 -3.54
C LYS A 232 23.05 -30.35 -3.47
N SER A 233 22.65 -29.76 -2.35
CA SER A 233 22.65 -28.30 -2.16
C SER A 233 23.29 -27.94 -0.83
N LEU A 234 24.27 -27.04 -0.87
CA LEU A 234 24.94 -26.49 0.31
C LEU A 234 24.93 -24.98 0.23
N THR A 235 24.36 -24.34 1.25
CA THR A 235 24.40 -22.89 1.44
C THR A 235 25.20 -22.59 2.70
N MET A 236 26.28 -21.83 2.54
CA MET A 236 27.20 -21.44 3.59
C MET A 236 27.49 -19.94 3.52
N HIS A 237 26.43 -19.15 3.30
CA HIS A 237 26.53 -17.70 3.19
C HIS A 237 27.00 -17.10 4.52
N TYR A 238 27.99 -16.21 4.44
CA TYR A 238 28.51 -15.46 5.59
C TYR A 238 28.90 -16.34 6.81
N LEU A 239 29.67 -17.42 6.61
CA LEU A 239 30.20 -18.28 7.68
C LEU A 239 31.36 -17.64 8.47
N LYS A 240 31.04 -16.63 9.29
CA LYS A 240 32.02 -15.86 10.09
C LYS A 240 32.92 -16.67 11.04
N CYS A 241 32.49 -17.86 11.47
CA CYS A 241 33.21 -18.69 12.45
C CYS A 241 34.07 -19.78 11.80
N LEU A 242 34.12 -19.86 10.47
CA LEU A 242 34.88 -20.87 9.75
C LEU A 242 36.39 -20.64 9.93
N THR A 243 37.07 -21.58 10.58
CA THR A 243 38.52 -21.46 10.88
C THR A 243 39.41 -22.22 9.90
N MET A 244 38.82 -23.01 9.01
CA MET A 244 39.54 -23.77 7.99
C MET A 244 40.23 -22.85 7.00
N THR A 245 41.39 -23.26 6.49
CA THR A 245 42.07 -22.56 5.40
C THR A 245 41.36 -22.80 4.07
N THR A 246 41.52 -21.89 3.11
CA THR A 246 40.92 -22.03 1.76
C THR A 246 41.21 -23.39 1.11
N PRO A 247 42.46 -23.93 1.13
CA PRO A 247 42.72 -25.28 0.62
C PRO A 247 41.92 -26.38 1.34
N GLN A 248 41.83 -26.33 2.67
CA GLN A 248 41.07 -27.32 3.44
C GLN A 248 39.57 -27.29 3.09
N ILE A 249 39.02 -26.09 2.90
CA ILE A 249 37.62 -25.92 2.48
C ILE A 249 37.40 -26.52 1.09
N LEU A 250 38.30 -26.22 0.14
CA LEU A 250 38.24 -26.75 -1.22
C LEU A 250 38.36 -28.28 -1.25
N ASP A 251 39.18 -28.88 -0.37
CA ASP A 251 39.30 -30.32 -0.24
C ASP A 251 37.98 -30.98 0.21
N VAL A 252 37.28 -30.38 1.18
CA VAL A 252 35.94 -30.85 1.57
C VAL A 252 34.97 -30.71 0.40
N ILE A 253 34.91 -29.55 -0.26
CA ILE A 253 34.00 -29.31 -1.40
C ILE A 253 34.26 -30.31 -2.54
N ARG A 254 35.52 -30.65 -2.83
CA ARG A 254 35.91 -31.62 -3.85
C ARG A 254 35.34 -33.02 -3.56
N GLU A 255 35.26 -33.40 -2.29
CA GLU A 255 34.69 -34.69 -1.89
C GLU A 255 33.15 -34.74 -1.93
N LEU A 256 32.46 -33.59 -1.94
CA LEU A 256 31.00 -33.48 -2.07
C LEU A 256 30.55 -33.69 -3.53
N ARG A 257 30.78 -34.90 -4.07
CA ARG A 257 30.56 -35.23 -5.49
C ARG A 257 29.10 -35.13 -5.95
N GLY A 258 28.14 -35.19 -5.03
CA GLY A 258 26.71 -35.04 -5.32
C GLY A 258 26.23 -33.59 -5.49
N LEU A 259 27.10 -32.61 -5.21
CA LEU A 259 26.71 -31.21 -5.13
C LEU A 259 26.41 -30.61 -6.51
N VAL A 260 25.21 -30.04 -6.64
CA VAL A 260 24.71 -29.35 -7.84
C VAL A 260 24.35 -27.89 -7.56
N HIS A 261 24.16 -27.51 -6.29
CA HIS A 261 24.00 -26.13 -5.85
C HIS A 261 25.00 -25.81 -4.74
N LEU A 262 25.77 -24.74 -4.93
CA LEU A 262 26.70 -24.24 -3.93
C LEU A 262 26.51 -22.73 -3.80
N ASP A 263 26.35 -22.27 -2.55
CA ASP A 263 26.36 -20.86 -2.20
C ASP A 263 27.43 -20.61 -1.14
N ILE A 264 28.48 -19.90 -1.54
CA ILE A 264 29.59 -19.43 -0.70
C ILE A 264 29.63 -17.89 -0.65
N SER A 265 28.48 -17.25 -0.89
CA SER A 265 28.38 -15.80 -0.92
C SER A 265 28.69 -15.17 0.44
N ASP A 266 29.21 -13.94 0.42
CA ASP A 266 29.70 -13.25 1.61
C ASP A 266 29.12 -11.81 1.67
N ASP A 267 28.96 -11.26 2.86
CA ASP A 267 28.30 -9.96 3.09
C ASP A 267 29.28 -8.76 2.96
N GLN A 268 30.37 -8.93 2.19
CA GLN A 268 31.50 -7.99 1.99
C GLN A 268 32.28 -7.55 3.25
N GLN A 269 31.71 -7.71 4.44
CA GLN A 269 32.33 -7.36 5.73
C GLN A 269 33.46 -8.33 6.11
N PHE A 270 33.29 -9.61 5.78
CA PHE A 270 34.34 -10.61 5.82
C PHE A 270 34.82 -10.85 4.40
N THR A 271 36.14 -10.88 4.23
CA THR A 271 36.74 -10.85 2.90
C THR A 271 37.37 -12.18 2.61
N SER A 272 36.56 -13.14 2.15
CA SER A 272 37.02 -14.46 1.74
C SER A 272 37.58 -14.46 0.32
N ASP A 273 38.74 -15.07 0.13
CA ASP A 273 39.33 -15.39 -1.19
C ASP A 273 38.88 -16.76 -1.73
N LEU A 274 37.99 -17.46 -0.99
CA LEU A 274 37.53 -18.81 -1.33
C LEU A 274 36.93 -18.88 -2.72
N ALA A 275 36.06 -17.94 -3.08
CA ALA A 275 35.43 -17.90 -4.40
C ALA A 275 36.47 -17.73 -5.52
N PHE A 276 37.46 -16.85 -5.32
CA PHE A 276 38.53 -16.63 -6.28
C PHE A 276 39.35 -17.90 -6.51
N HIS A 277 39.76 -18.58 -5.43
CA HIS A 277 40.51 -19.83 -5.54
C HIS A 277 39.67 -21.00 -6.08
N LEU A 278 38.37 -21.03 -5.80
CA LEU A 278 37.44 -22.02 -6.33
C LEU A 278 37.32 -21.92 -7.86
N LEU A 279 37.21 -20.71 -8.41
CA LEU A 279 37.12 -20.49 -9.86
C LEU A 279 38.36 -20.97 -10.62
N GLN A 280 39.53 -21.06 -9.96
CA GLN A 280 40.77 -21.55 -10.56
C GLN A 280 40.86 -23.08 -10.63
N GLN A 281 39.99 -23.81 -9.92
CA GLN A 281 40.02 -25.27 -9.88
C GLN A 281 39.31 -25.91 -11.08
N LYS A 282 40.00 -26.81 -11.77
CA LYS A 282 39.45 -27.53 -12.95
C LYS A 282 38.73 -28.83 -12.59
N ASP A 283 39.08 -29.44 -11.47
CA ASP A 283 38.63 -30.76 -11.03
C ASP A 283 37.53 -30.72 -9.95
N ILE A 284 37.02 -29.52 -9.62
CA ILE A 284 36.01 -29.31 -8.59
C ILE A 284 34.61 -29.12 -9.19
N LEU A 285 33.57 -29.59 -8.48
CA LEU A 285 32.16 -29.32 -8.81
C LEU A 285 31.79 -29.59 -10.30
N PRO A 286 32.03 -30.80 -10.84
CA PRO A 286 31.83 -31.08 -12.27
C PRO A 286 30.35 -31.02 -12.71
N ASN A 287 29.41 -31.23 -11.78
CA ASN A 287 27.97 -31.29 -12.06
C ASN A 287 27.21 -30.07 -11.54
N ILE A 288 27.90 -28.97 -11.20
CA ILE A 288 27.25 -27.79 -10.64
C ILE A 288 26.27 -27.18 -11.64
N LEU A 289 25.07 -26.88 -11.15
CA LEU A 289 24.02 -26.19 -11.90
C LEU A 289 23.89 -24.73 -11.44
N SER A 290 24.28 -24.43 -10.21
CA SER A 290 24.10 -23.12 -9.58
C SER A 290 25.24 -22.83 -8.64
N LEU A 291 25.94 -21.73 -8.89
CA LEU A 291 27.03 -21.26 -8.04
C LEU A 291 26.77 -19.83 -7.60
N ASP A 292 26.70 -19.58 -6.30
CA ASP A 292 26.63 -18.22 -5.75
C ASP A 292 27.95 -17.84 -5.09
N ILE A 293 28.60 -16.82 -5.65
CA ILE A 293 29.86 -16.24 -5.19
C ILE A 293 29.73 -14.73 -4.96
N SER A 294 28.50 -14.24 -4.80
CA SER A 294 28.20 -12.83 -4.56
C SER A 294 28.97 -12.32 -3.33
N GLY A 295 29.46 -11.08 -3.40
CA GLY A 295 30.31 -10.47 -2.37
C GLY A 295 31.75 -10.99 -2.32
N GLY A 296 32.12 -11.95 -3.17
CA GLY A 296 33.49 -12.44 -3.30
C GLY A 296 34.45 -11.38 -3.87
N LYS A 297 35.71 -11.40 -3.41
CA LYS A 297 36.77 -10.51 -3.90
C LYS A 297 37.50 -11.08 -5.11
N HIS A 298 38.07 -10.19 -5.92
CA HIS A 298 38.92 -10.53 -7.08
C HIS A 298 38.21 -11.42 -8.11
N ILE A 299 36.87 -11.38 -8.13
CA ILE A 299 36.06 -12.11 -9.10
C ILE A 299 35.95 -11.25 -10.35
N THR A 300 36.47 -11.74 -11.48
CA THR A 300 36.46 -11.07 -12.77
C THR A 300 35.58 -11.82 -13.77
N ASP A 301 35.11 -11.12 -14.80
CA ASP A 301 34.36 -11.74 -15.90
C ASP A 301 35.11 -12.93 -16.51
N GLU A 302 36.41 -12.77 -16.83
CA GLU A 302 37.23 -13.82 -17.44
C GLU A 302 37.27 -15.11 -16.60
N ALA A 303 37.43 -14.99 -15.28
CA ALA A 303 37.50 -16.13 -14.38
C ALA A 303 36.16 -16.88 -14.33
N VAL A 304 35.06 -16.14 -14.22
CA VAL A 304 33.70 -16.71 -14.17
C VAL A 304 33.34 -17.35 -15.51
N GLU A 305 33.60 -16.66 -16.62
CA GLU A 305 33.36 -17.19 -17.97
C GLU A 305 34.11 -18.50 -18.21
N THR A 306 35.40 -18.54 -17.85
CA THR A 306 36.22 -19.74 -17.98
C THR A 306 35.63 -20.90 -17.17
N PHE A 307 35.16 -20.62 -15.95
CA PHE A 307 34.55 -21.62 -15.08
C PHE A 307 33.23 -22.15 -15.65
N VAL A 308 32.36 -21.27 -16.16
CA VAL A 308 31.06 -21.62 -16.74
C VAL A 308 31.22 -22.38 -18.06
N ARG A 309 32.17 -21.98 -18.93
CA ARG A 309 32.43 -22.69 -20.20
C ARG A 309 32.88 -24.14 -20.00
N GLN A 310 33.58 -24.43 -18.90
CA GLN A 310 33.96 -25.79 -18.53
C GLN A 310 32.76 -26.63 -18.03
N ARG A 311 31.63 -25.97 -17.72
CA ARG A 311 30.45 -26.57 -17.07
C ARG A 311 29.18 -26.13 -17.81
N PRO A 312 28.94 -26.63 -19.03
CA PRO A 312 27.85 -26.17 -19.89
C PRO A 312 26.45 -26.46 -19.34
N ALA A 313 26.32 -27.32 -18.33
CA ALA A 313 25.05 -27.58 -17.65
C ALA A 313 24.70 -26.51 -16.59
N MET A 314 25.60 -25.58 -16.29
CA MET A 314 25.32 -24.49 -15.34
C MET A 314 24.17 -23.63 -15.85
N GLN A 315 23.25 -23.31 -14.95
CA GLN A 315 22.04 -22.52 -15.20
C GLN A 315 22.04 -21.20 -14.42
N PHE A 316 22.87 -21.08 -13.38
CA PHE A 316 22.87 -19.91 -12.52
C PHE A 316 24.27 -19.54 -12.00
N VAL A 317 24.52 -18.23 -11.95
CA VAL A 317 25.63 -17.66 -11.18
C VAL A 317 25.21 -16.42 -10.38
N GLY A 318 25.62 -16.34 -9.11
CA GLY A 318 25.48 -15.16 -8.27
C GLY A 318 26.77 -14.35 -8.23
N LEU A 319 26.70 -13.09 -8.67
CA LEU A 319 27.81 -12.15 -8.88
C LEU A 319 27.53 -10.77 -8.26
N LEU A 320 26.46 -10.62 -7.49
CA LEU A 320 26.12 -9.32 -6.90
C LEU A 320 27.27 -8.87 -5.99
N ALA A 321 27.58 -7.58 -6.03
CA ALA A 321 28.63 -7.01 -5.18
C ALA A 321 30.04 -7.59 -5.48
N THR A 322 30.29 -7.96 -6.75
CA THR A 322 31.59 -8.34 -7.31
C THR A 322 31.95 -7.45 -8.51
N ASP A 323 33.17 -7.59 -9.05
CA ASP A 323 33.62 -6.89 -10.26
C ASP A 323 33.25 -7.64 -11.57
N ALA A 324 32.44 -8.70 -11.46
CA ALA A 324 31.97 -9.50 -12.58
C ALA A 324 30.47 -9.30 -12.89
N GLY A 325 30.03 -9.81 -14.04
CA GLY A 325 28.68 -9.72 -14.59
C GLY A 325 28.52 -8.66 -15.68
N TYR A 326 29.58 -8.00 -16.14
CA TYR A 326 29.49 -6.88 -17.09
C TYR A 326 29.74 -7.28 -18.55
N SER A 327 30.41 -8.40 -18.78
CA SER A 327 30.65 -8.99 -20.10
C SER A 327 29.35 -9.42 -20.82
N ASP A 328 29.34 -9.31 -22.15
CA ASP A 328 28.26 -9.75 -23.03
C ASP A 328 27.99 -11.27 -22.94
N PHE A 329 28.94 -12.05 -22.43
CA PHE A 329 28.71 -13.47 -22.15
C PHE A 329 27.47 -13.69 -21.28
N PHE A 330 27.29 -12.86 -20.26
CA PHE A 330 26.19 -12.96 -19.28
C PHE A 330 24.84 -12.46 -19.79
N THR A 331 24.78 -11.91 -21.01
CA THR A 331 23.54 -11.47 -21.66
C THR A 331 23.22 -12.30 -22.91
N SER A 332 24.15 -13.14 -23.37
CA SER A 332 24.03 -13.90 -24.61
C SER A 332 23.07 -15.08 -24.56
N ASP A 333 22.94 -15.75 -23.41
CA ASP A 333 22.03 -16.89 -23.21
C ASP A 333 20.89 -16.53 -22.25
N PRO A 334 19.63 -16.42 -22.73
CA PRO A 334 18.49 -16.12 -21.88
C PRO A 334 18.14 -17.26 -20.90
N GLY A 335 18.64 -18.48 -21.11
CA GLY A 335 18.48 -19.60 -20.18
C GLY A 335 19.44 -19.56 -18.99
N PHE A 336 20.51 -18.76 -19.06
CA PHE A 336 21.51 -18.63 -18.01
C PHE A 336 21.18 -17.45 -17.09
N MET A 337 20.80 -17.73 -15.85
CA MET A 337 20.41 -16.72 -14.88
C MET A 337 21.62 -16.14 -14.15
N VAL A 338 21.70 -14.82 -14.08
CA VAL A 338 22.79 -14.12 -13.37
C VAL A 338 22.18 -13.19 -12.33
N ALA A 339 22.47 -13.41 -11.04
CA ALA A 339 22.13 -12.45 -9.99
C ALA A 339 23.29 -11.47 -9.83
N GLY A 340 23.15 -10.23 -10.29
CA GLY A 340 24.27 -9.29 -10.40
C GLY A 340 23.85 -7.82 -10.38
N GLY A 341 24.82 -6.93 -10.58
CA GLY A 341 24.63 -5.48 -10.52
C GLY A 341 24.68 -4.75 -11.87
N ALA A 342 24.94 -5.45 -12.98
CA ALA A 342 25.31 -4.79 -14.24
C ALA A 342 24.12 -4.21 -15.01
N ASN A 343 22.96 -4.88 -14.98
CA ASN A 343 21.77 -4.46 -15.71
C ASN A 343 20.47 -4.84 -14.98
N VAL A 344 19.33 -4.34 -15.46
CA VAL A 344 18.02 -4.55 -14.81
C VAL A 344 17.64 -6.02 -14.70
N SER A 345 18.02 -6.88 -15.66
CA SER A 345 17.73 -8.32 -15.59
C SER A 345 18.48 -8.96 -14.41
N GLN A 346 19.79 -8.68 -14.32
CA GLN A 346 20.62 -9.18 -13.24
C GLN A 346 20.21 -8.65 -11.86
N ILE A 347 19.88 -7.37 -11.79
CA ILE A 347 19.40 -6.73 -10.56
C ILE A 347 18.05 -7.33 -10.14
N SER A 348 17.16 -7.63 -11.10
CA SER A 348 15.88 -8.27 -10.82
C SER A 348 16.07 -9.69 -10.30
N GLU A 349 17.00 -10.46 -10.88
CA GLU A 349 17.39 -11.78 -10.37
C GLU A 349 17.95 -11.70 -8.95
N ALA A 350 18.81 -10.71 -8.68
CA ALA A 350 19.38 -10.47 -7.36
C ALA A 350 18.30 -10.11 -6.31
N LEU A 351 17.41 -9.15 -6.62
CA LEU A 351 16.29 -8.80 -5.74
C LEU A 351 15.36 -9.99 -5.52
N ARG A 352 15.15 -10.81 -6.57
CA ARG A 352 14.34 -12.01 -6.47
C ARG A 352 14.97 -12.97 -5.49
N ARG A 353 16.23 -13.38 -5.67
CA ARG A 353 16.88 -14.43 -4.87
C ARG A 353 17.27 -13.99 -3.46
N TYR A 354 17.75 -12.76 -3.32
CA TYR A 354 18.29 -12.26 -2.06
C TYR A 354 17.29 -11.52 -1.19
N SER A 355 15.99 -11.67 -1.43
CA SER A 355 14.91 -10.97 -0.73
C SER A 355 14.97 -11.00 0.81
N GLU A 356 15.59 -12.03 1.39
CA GLU A 356 15.76 -12.18 2.85
C GLU A 356 17.15 -11.70 3.36
N ARG A 357 18.14 -11.48 2.47
CA ARG A 357 19.51 -11.07 2.82
C ARG A 357 19.65 -9.56 2.75
N VAL A 358 19.62 -8.90 3.91
CA VAL A 358 19.56 -7.43 4.00
C VAL A 358 20.72 -6.73 3.27
N CYS A 359 21.94 -7.25 3.33
CA CYS A 359 23.11 -6.65 2.69
C CYS A 359 23.01 -6.68 1.16
N PHE A 360 22.67 -7.82 0.58
CA PHE A 360 22.42 -7.94 -0.87
C PHE A 360 21.18 -7.18 -1.32
N MET A 361 20.14 -7.09 -0.49
CA MET A 361 18.98 -6.24 -0.79
C MET A 361 19.36 -4.76 -0.88
N LYS A 362 20.20 -4.28 0.03
CA LYS A 362 20.72 -2.90 -0.01
C LYS A 362 21.48 -2.66 -1.30
N GLU A 363 22.45 -3.52 -1.62
CA GLU A 363 23.27 -3.36 -2.82
C GLU A 363 22.43 -3.43 -4.12
N ALA A 364 21.54 -4.41 -4.24
CA ALA A 364 20.68 -4.56 -5.41
C ALA A 364 19.74 -3.36 -5.59
N LEU A 365 19.18 -2.81 -4.50
CA LEU A 365 18.35 -1.61 -4.56
C LEU A 365 19.16 -0.36 -4.94
N ILE A 366 20.40 -0.24 -4.46
CA ILE A 366 21.30 0.87 -4.84
C ILE A 366 21.58 0.82 -6.34
N ARG A 367 21.91 -0.36 -6.88
CA ARG A 367 22.08 -0.55 -8.34
C ARG A 367 20.80 -0.26 -9.09
N LEU A 368 19.65 -0.72 -8.58
CA LEU A 368 18.35 -0.45 -9.18
C LEU A 368 18.02 1.03 -9.21
N PHE A 369 18.36 1.79 -8.17
CA PHE A 369 18.07 3.22 -8.10
C PHE A 369 18.68 3.97 -9.30
N THR A 370 19.94 3.69 -9.62
CA THR A 370 20.62 4.27 -10.79
C THR A 370 19.90 3.91 -12.10
N GLN A 371 19.43 2.67 -12.25
CA GLN A 371 18.70 2.22 -13.43
C GLN A 371 17.30 2.83 -13.55
N THR A 372 16.61 3.03 -12.41
CA THR A 372 15.25 3.57 -12.40
C THR A 372 15.21 5.07 -12.63
N PHE A 373 16.29 5.80 -12.37
CA PHE A 373 16.33 7.25 -12.50
C PHE A 373 16.03 7.75 -13.93
N TYR A 374 16.37 6.98 -14.96
CA TYR A 374 16.11 7.32 -16.36
C TYR A 374 14.97 6.48 -16.98
N MET A 375 14.23 5.73 -16.16
CA MET A 375 13.19 4.82 -16.64
C MET A 375 12.00 5.60 -17.22
N GLN A 376 11.62 5.25 -18.45
CA GLN A 376 10.45 5.81 -19.16
C GLN A 376 9.41 4.74 -19.52
N ILE A 377 9.67 3.48 -19.14
CA ILE A 377 8.82 2.33 -19.44
C ILE A 377 8.31 1.75 -18.14
N THR A 378 7.02 1.44 -18.09
CA THR A 378 6.39 0.78 -16.94
C THR A 378 7.00 -0.62 -16.75
N LYS A 379 7.48 -0.92 -15.53
CA LYS A 379 8.09 -2.20 -15.14
C LYS A 379 7.41 -2.80 -13.89
N PRO A 380 6.24 -3.43 -14.01
CA PRO A 380 5.49 -3.96 -12.87
C PRO A 380 6.25 -5.06 -12.11
N ALA A 381 6.95 -5.94 -12.82
CA ALA A 381 7.76 -6.99 -12.19
C ALA A 381 8.87 -6.43 -11.28
N VAL A 382 9.54 -5.36 -11.72
CA VAL A 382 10.57 -4.67 -10.93
C VAL A 382 9.96 -4.02 -9.68
N LEU A 383 8.82 -3.35 -9.83
CA LEU A 383 8.12 -2.75 -8.70
C LEU A 383 7.65 -3.82 -7.68
N LYS A 384 7.21 -4.99 -8.14
CA LYS A 384 6.87 -6.15 -7.27
C LYS A 384 8.08 -6.63 -6.48
N LEU A 385 9.26 -6.68 -7.09
CA LEU A 385 10.52 -7.04 -6.39
C LEU A 385 10.92 -5.98 -5.35
N VAL A 386 10.75 -4.69 -5.66
CA VAL A 386 10.96 -3.60 -4.69
C VAL A 386 10.00 -3.73 -3.50
N ALA A 387 8.72 -4.01 -3.76
CA ALA A 387 7.70 -4.22 -2.73
C ALA A 387 8.06 -5.41 -1.80
N VAL A 388 8.52 -6.53 -2.37
CA VAL A 388 9.02 -7.68 -1.59
C VAL A 388 10.17 -7.26 -0.68
N GLY A 389 11.15 -6.50 -1.18
CA GLY A 389 12.24 -5.98 -0.38
C GLY A 389 11.78 -5.11 0.79
N MET A 390 10.84 -4.19 0.53
CA MET A 390 10.26 -3.34 1.58
C MET A 390 9.50 -4.15 2.63
N ARG A 391 8.76 -5.18 2.21
CA ARG A 391 7.97 -6.04 3.10
C ARG A 391 8.84 -6.88 4.03
N ASN A 392 9.95 -7.40 3.50
CA ASN A 392 10.84 -8.28 4.24
C ASN A 392 11.69 -7.54 5.27
N HIS A 393 12.08 -6.30 4.96
CA HIS A 393 12.97 -5.47 5.79
C HIS A 393 12.32 -4.16 6.26
N PRO A 394 11.18 -4.20 6.98
CA PRO A 394 10.39 -3.01 7.31
C PRO A 394 11.08 -2.04 8.29
N LEU A 395 12.10 -2.51 9.02
CA LEU A 395 12.85 -1.75 10.03
C LEU A 395 14.27 -1.39 9.58
N ASP A 396 14.68 -1.78 8.37
CA ASP A 396 16.00 -1.40 7.85
C ASP A 396 15.90 -0.08 7.06
N LEU A 397 16.45 0.99 7.63
CA LEU A 397 16.37 2.33 7.03
C LEU A 397 17.00 2.39 5.62
N PRO A 398 18.21 1.89 5.35
CA PRO A 398 18.78 1.94 4.00
C PRO A 398 17.93 1.22 2.93
N VAL A 399 17.34 0.07 3.27
CA VAL A 399 16.42 -0.64 2.37
C VAL A 399 15.19 0.22 2.09
N GLN A 400 14.49 0.71 3.13
CA GLN A 400 13.27 1.50 2.95
C GLN A 400 13.55 2.82 2.20
N PHE A 401 14.67 3.47 2.53
CA PHE A 401 15.12 4.70 1.87
C PHE A 401 15.29 4.49 0.37
N THR A 402 16.10 3.51 -0.02
CA THR A 402 16.41 3.25 -1.43
C THR A 402 15.20 2.70 -2.18
N ALA A 403 14.44 1.79 -1.57
CA ALA A 403 13.23 1.23 -2.16
C ALA A 403 12.13 2.29 -2.39
N SER A 404 11.96 3.24 -1.48
CA SER A 404 11.02 4.37 -1.67
C SER A 404 11.43 5.25 -2.84
N ALA A 405 12.73 5.47 -3.06
CA ALA A 405 13.24 6.24 -4.19
C ALA A 405 13.04 5.49 -5.52
N CYS A 406 13.33 4.18 -5.56
CA CYS A 406 13.01 3.33 -6.71
C CYS A 406 11.50 3.34 -7.02
N THR A 407 10.67 3.25 -5.99
CA THR A 407 9.20 3.29 -6.11
C THR A 407 8.72 4.61 -6.74
N LEU A 408 9.23 5.74 -6.25
CA LEU A 408 8.94 7.05 -6.82
C LEU A 408 9.34 7.11 -8.30
N ASN A 409 10.55 6.66 -8.63
CA ASN A 409 11.03 6.64 -10.02
C ASN A 409 10.18 5.74 -10.93
N LEU A 410 9.69 4.60 -10.41
CA LEU A 410 8.85 3.65 -11.15
C LEU A 410 7.39 4.10 -11.28
N THR A 411 6.96 5.15 -10.57
CA THR A 411 5.55 5.60 -10.55
C THR A 411 5.34 7.05 -11.00
N ARG A 412 6.41 7.85 -11.16
CA ARG A 412 6.34 9.24 -11.64
C ARG A 412 6.05 9.36 -13.15
N GLN A 413 5.81 10.59 -13.63
CA GLN A 413 5.71 10.94 -15.07
C GLN A 413 4.71 10.09 -15.87
N GLY A 414 3.59 9.69 -15.27
CA GLY A 414 2.57 8.87 -15.93
C GLY A 414 2.85 7.37 -15.93
N LEU A 415 4.01 6.90 -15.45
CA LEU A 415 4.31 5.47 -15.36
C LEU A 415 3.31 4.71 -14.47
N ALA A 416 2.78 5.38 -13.44
CA ALA A 416 1.70 4.84 -12.64
C ALA A 416 0.48 4.44 -13.48
N MET A 417 0.20 5.06 -14.64
CA MET A 417 -0.92 4.71 -15.55
C MET A 417 -0.77 3.30 -16.18
N GLY A 418 0.46 2.79 -16.29
CA GLY A 418 0.70 1.41 -16.73
C GLY A 418 0.73 0.38 -15.60
N MET A 419 0.76 0.82 -14.33
CA MET A 419 0.91 -0.09 -13.19
C MET A 419 -0.42 -0.76 -12.81
N PRO A 420 -0.40 -2.06 -12.44
CA PRO A 420 -1.56 -2.73 -11.88
C PRO A 420 -2.03 -2.09 -10.56
N VAL A 421 -3.34 -1.95 -10.39
CA VAL A 421 -3.93 -1.27 -9.23
C VAL A 421 -3.61 -1.98 -7.92
N ARG A 422 -3.58 -3.32 -7.90
CA ARG A 422 -3.25 -4.09 -6.68
C ARG A 422 -1.81 -3.89 -6.25
N LEU A 423 -0.88 -3.89 -7.20
CA LEU A 423 0.52 -3.61 -6.93
C LEU A 423 0.72 -2.18 -6.40
N LEU A 424 0.04 -1.18 -6.98
CA LEU A 424 0.07 0.19 -6.45
C LEU A 424 -0.49 0.24 -5.02
N SER A 425 -1.62 -0.42 -4.76
CA SER A 425 -2.23 -0.50 -3.42
C SER A 425 -1.24 -1.06 -2.39
N GLU A 426 -0.57 -2.16 -2.73
CA GLU A 426 0.41 -2.80 -1.85
C GLU A 426 1.60 -1.88 -1.57
N VAL A 427 2.17 -1.30 -2.62
CA VAL A 427 3.30 -0.38 -2.51
C VAL A 427 2.95 0.84 -1.66
N ILE A 428 1.77 1.43 -1.85
CA ILE A 428 1.32 2.55 -1.02
C ILE A 428 1.16 2.14 0.45
N HIS A 429 0.63 0.94 0.73
CA HIS A 429 0.59 0.43 2.09
C HIS A 429 1.99 0.32 2.71
N LEU A 430 2.97 -0.17 1.96
CA LEU A 430 4.37 -0.28 2.40
C LEU A 430 5.02 1.10 2.61
N LEU A 431 4.77 2.09 1.74
CA LEU A 431 5.25 3.46 1.92
C LEU A 431 4.65 4.11 3.17
N LEU A 432 3.35 3.93 3.42
CA LEU A 432 2.69 4.41 4.65
C LEU A 432 3.28 3.74 5.90
N LYS A 433 3.66 2.46 5.82
CA LYS A 433 4.36 1.76 6.91
C LYS A 433 5.77 2.32 7.13
N ALA A 434 6.52 2.58 6.06
CA ALA A 434 7.84 3.21 6.14
C ALA A 434 7.77 4.62 6.76
N LEU A 435 6.75 5.41 6.39
CA LEU A 435 6.47 6.72 6.98
C LEU A 435 6.25 6.65 8.50
N LYS A 436 5.54 5.62 8.98
CA LYS A 436 5.30 5.37 10.41
C LYS A 436 6.57 4.90 11.14
N ASN A 437 7.37 4.04 10.51
CA ASN A 437 8.58 3.47 11.12
C ASN A 437 9.74 4.47 11.23
N PHE A 438 9.82 5.45 10.33
CA PHE A 438 10.93 6.40 10.26
C PHE A 438 10.45 7.86 10.20
N PRO A 439 9.75 8.35 11.24
CA PRO A 439 9.12 9.68 11.24
C PRO A 439 10.13 10.84 11.18
N ASN A 440 11.40 10.60 11.53
CA ASN A 440 12.45 11.62 11.62
C ASN A 440 13.35 11.68 10.38
N ASN A 441 13.16 10.79 9.39
CA ASN A 441 14.00 10.78 8.18
C ASN A 441 13.36 11.63 7.06
N GLN A 442 13.66 12.92 7.00
CA GLN A 442 13.03 13.86 6.06
C GLN A 442 13.08 13.43 4.58
N GLN A 443 14.17 12.81 4.13
CA GLN A 443 14.33 12.43 2.72
C GLN A 443 13.48 11.20 2.35
N LEU A 444 13.41 10.19 3.23
CA LEU A 444 12.45 9.09 3.08
C LEU A 444 11.01 9.61 3.06
N GLN A 445 10.69 10.52 3.99
CA GLN A 445 9.38 11.16 4.10
C GLN A 445 9.01 11.86 2.79
N LYS A 446 9.96 12.61 2.21
CA LYS A 446 9.81 13.26 0.90
C LYS A 446 9.55 12.26 -0.24
N ASN A 447 10.29 11.15 -0.33
CA ASN A 447 10.10 10.14 -1.37
C ASN A 447 8.70 9.52 -1.31
N CYS A 448 8.24 9.18 -0.10
CA CYS A 448 6.91 8.62 0.11
C CYS A 448 5.80 9.64 -0.23
N LEU A 449 5.92 10.90 0.22
CA LEU A 449 4.95 11.95 -0.10
C LEU A 449 4.90 12.24 -1.61
N LEU A 450 6.04 12.32 -2.29
CA LEU A 450 6.12 12.47 -3.74
C LEU A 450 5.47 11.31 -4.50
N SER A 451 5.54 10.10 -3.97
CA SER A 451 4.85 8.96 -4.58
C SER A 451 3.34 9.11 -4.43
N LEU A 452 2.88 9.64 -3.29
CA LEU A 452 1.46 9.91 -3.01
C LEU A 452 0.89 11.09 -3.82
N THR A 453 1.68 12.05 -4.29
CA THR A 453 1.14 13.17 -5.10
C THR A 453 0.61 12.74 -6.47
N ASN A 454 0.83 11.48 -6.87
CA ASN A 454 0.31 10.95 -8.12
C ASN A 454 -1.24 10.87 -8.09
N ALA A 455 -1.89 11.60 -8.99
CA ALA A 455 -3.35 11.70 -9.03
C ALA A 455 -4.06 10.35 -9.20
N ARG A 456 -3.53 9.45 -10.05
CA ARG A 456 -4.09 8.08 -10.22
C ARG A 456 -4.06 7.33 -8.90
N ILE A 457 -2.97 7.46 -8.15
CA ILE A 457 -2.83 6.77 -6.86
C ILE A 457 -3.89 7.26 -5.88
N LEU A 458 -4.05 8.57 -5.73
CA LEU A 458 -5.02 9.12 -4.79
C LEU A 458 -6.49 8.86 -5.21
N GLN A 459 -6.77 8.81 -6.52
CA GLN A 459 -8.13 8.68 -7.04
C GLN A 459 -8.56 7.21 -7.18
N ASP A 460 -7.76 6.40 -7.87
CA ASP A 460 -8.20 5.10 -8.38
C ASP A 460 -7.72 3.92 -7.54
N VAL A 461 -6.63 4.09 -6.80
CA VAL A 461 -6.02 2.99 -6.04
C VAL A 461 -6.73 2.83 -4.69
N PRO A 462 -7.16 1.61 -4.32
CA PRO A 462 -7.69 1.36 -3.00
C PRO A 462 -6.55 1.32 -1.98
N PHE A 463 -6.57 2.20 -0.98
CA PHE A 463 -5.68 2.15 0.16
C PHE A 463 -6.35 2.80 1.38
N ASN A 464 -5.73 2.73 2.55
CA ASN A 464 -6.25 3.39 3.74
C ASN A 464 -6.06 4.92 3.65
N ARG A 465 -7.02 5.59 3.01
CA ARG A 465 -7.07 7.05 2.83
C ARG A 465 -7.13 7.80 4.15
N PHE A 466 -7.77 7.22 5.17
CA PHE A 466 -7.85 7.82 6.50
C PHE A 466 -6.46 7.91 7.15
N ASP A 467 -5.71 6.80 7.17
CA ASP A 467 -4.35 6.78 7.70
C ASP A 467 -3.42 7.72 6.93
N ALA A 468 -3.55 7.76 5.59
CA ALA A 468 -2.79 8.67 4.74
C ALA A 468 -3.13 10.14 5.04
N ALA A 469 -4.41 10.49 5.11
CA ALA A 469 -4.84 11.85 5.43
C ALA A 469 -4.34 12.27 6.82
N LYS A 470 -4.56 11.44 7.84
CA LYS A 470 -4.08 11.67 9.21
C LYS A 470 -2.57 11.89 9.25
N PHE A 471 -1.82 11.10 8.48
CA PHE A 471 -0.37 11.24 8.39
C PHE A 471 0.05 12.58 7.79
N VAL A 472 -0.48 12.92 6.62
CA VAL A 472 -0.12 14.15 5.90
C VAL A 472 -0.52 15.40 6.68
N MET A 473 -1.68 15.37 7.36
CA MET A 473 -2.13 16.42 8.26
C MET A 473 -1.14 16.65 9.40
N LYS A 474 -0.69 15.59 10.07
CA LYS A 474 0.34 15.69 11.12
C LYS A 474 1.69 16.19 10.61
N TRP A 475 2.04 15.82 9.37
CA TRP A 475 3.28 16.29 8.76
C TRP A 475 3.24 17.80 8.46
N LEU A 476 2.13 18.30 7.90
CA LEU A 476 1.96 19.72 7.56
C LEU A 476 2.18 20.63 8.77
N CYS A 477 1.84 20.16 9.97
CA CYS A 477 2.00 20.88 11.24
C CYS A 477 3.46 21.04 11.71
N LYS A 478 4.44 20.36 11.10
CA LYS A 478 5.84 20.36 11.56
C LYS A 478 6.72 21.48 11.00
N HIS A 479 6.27 22.19 9.95
CA HIS A 479 6.89 23.44 9.44
C HIS A 479 8.39 23.41 9.11
N GLU A 480 8.85 22.46 8.30
CA GLU A 480 10.30 22.32 8.06
C GLU A 480 10.75 22.64 6.62
N ASN A 481 9.90 22.46 5.59
CA ASN A 481 10.35 22.55 4.19
C ASN A 481 9.23 23.01 3.22
N PRO A 482 9.38 24.13 2.48
CA PRO A 482 8.37 24.64 1.55
C PRO A 482 7.98 23.66 0.44
N ASN A 483 8.94 22.93 -0.15
CA ASN A 483 8.64 21.97 -1.20
C ASN A 483 7.78 20.81 -0.69
N MET A 484 8.07 20.34 0.52
CA MET A 484 7.28 19.28 1.14
C MET A 484 5.93 19.80 1.65
N GLN A 485 5.82 21.08 2.04
CA GLN A 485 4.55 21.74 2.32
C GLN A 485 3.65 21.70 1.09
N THR A 486 4.16 22.07 -0.10
CA THR A 486 3.41 21.95 -1.35
C THR A 486 2.94 20.52 -1.62
N MET A 487 3.77 19.51 -1.37
CA MET A 487 3.40 18.09 -1.53
C MET A 487 2.28 17.69 -0.57
N ALA A 488 2.40 18.05 0.71
CA ALA A 488 1.41 17.72 1.74
C ALA A 488 0.06 18.36 1.44
N VAL A 489 0.06 19.65 1.08
CA VAL A 489 -1.17 20.36 0.69
C VAL A 489 -1.78 19.77 -0.57
N SER A 490 -0.96 19.39 -1.57
CA SER A 490 -1.43 18.71 -2.78
C SER A 490 -2.17 17.42 -2.47
N VAL A 491 -1.61 16.56 -1.61
CA VAL A 491 -2.24 15.30 -1.19
C VAL A 491 -3.53 15.56 -0.41
N ILE A 492 -3.53 16.49 0.55
CA ILE A 492 -4.74 16.86 1.32
C ILE A 492 -5.84 17.39 0.40
N SER A 493 -5.49 18.19 -0.61
CA SER A 493 -6.47 18.78 -1.55
C SER A 493 -7.28 17.74 -2.32
N ILE A 494 -6.79 16.50 -2.43
CA ILE A 494 -7.48 15.38 -3.06
C ILE A 494 -8.13 14.48 -2.00
N LEU A 495 -7.40 14.10 -0.96
CA LEU A 495 -7.91 13.18 0.07
C LEU A 495 -9.09 13.75 0.86
N ALA A 496 -9.14 15.07 1.07
CA ALA A 496 -10.24 15.73 1.81
C ALA A 496 -11.63 15.41 1.24
N LEU A 497 -11.75 15.26 -0.10
CA LEU A 497 -13.01 14.90 -0.76
C LEU A 497 -13.40 13.43 -0.61
N GLN A 498 -12.45 12.58 -0.22
CA GLN A 498 -12.63 11.13 -0.18
C GLN A 498 -12.82 10.60 1.24
N LEU A 499 -12.78 11.48 2.25
CA LEU A 499 -13.08 11.13 3.63
C LEU A 499 -14.60 11.16 3.85
N SER A 500 -15.11 10.10 4.47
CA SER A 500 -16.49 10.06 4.96
C SER A 500 -16.71 11.07 6.10
N PRO A 501 -17.97 11.48 6.37
CA PRO A 501 -18.28 12.34 7.52
C PRO A 501 -17.79 11.76 8.84
N GLU A 502 -17.90 10.45 9.05
CA GLU A 502 -17.43 9.75 10.26
C GLU A 502 -15.91 9.82 10.41
N GLN A 503 -15.18 9.61 9.31
CA GLN A 503 -13.72 9.74 9.28
C GLN A 503 -13.27 11.18 9.52
N THR A 504 -13.96 12.15 8.94
CA THR A 504 -13.70 13.58 9.16
C THR A 504 -13.91 13.95 10.62
N ALA A 505 -14.98 13.46 11.24
CA ALA A 505 -15.25 13.67 12.67
C ALA A 505 -14.14 13.07 13.57
N GLN A 506 -13.59 11.90 13.22
CA GLN A 506 -12.48 11.28 13.95
C GLN A 506 -11.16 12.08 13.85
N LEU A 507 -10.98 12.91 12.83
CA LEU A 507 -9.80 13.74 12.62
C LEU A 507 -9.97 15.18 13.13
N LYS A 508 -11.02 15.48 13.90
CA LYS A 508 -11.36 16.86 14.30
C LYS A 508 -10.19 17.65 14.89
N ALA A 509 -9.38 17.04 15.75
CA ALA A 509 -8.23 17.70 16.37
C ALA A 509 -7.14 18.04 15.33
N GLU A 510 -6.77 17.07 14.49
CA GLU A 510 -5.81 17.28 13.41
C GLU A 510 -6.31 18.30 12.37
N LEU A 511 -7.60 18.25 12.02
CA LEU A 511 -8.24 19.16 11.07
C LEU A 511 -8.17 20.62 11.53
N PHE A 512 -8.43 20.88 12.80
CA PHE A 512 -8.40 22.25 13.34
C PHE A 512 -6.99 22.85 13.27
N ILE A 513 -5.95 22.06 13.50
CA ILE A 513 -4.57 22.52 13.33
C ILE A 513 -4.30 22.76 11.84
N VAL A 514 -4.65 21.82 10.98
CA VAL A 514 -4.43 21.93 9.52
C VAL A 514 -5.10 23.16 8.92
N VAL A 515 -6.35 23.48 9.29
CA VAL A 515 -7.05 24.67 8.79
C VAL A 515 -6.30 25.94 9.16
N ARG A 516 -5.76 26.03 10.39
CA ARG A 516 -4.94 27.18 10.82
C ARG A 516 -3.68 27.30 9.97
N GLU A 517 -3.02 26.19 9.69
CA GLU A 517 -1.82 26.19 8.86
C GLU A 517 -2.09 26.52 7.40
N LEU A 518 -3.17 26.00 6.84
CA LEU A 518 -3.59 26.36 5.48
C LEU A 518 -3.92 27.85 5.39
N LEU A 519 -4.61 28.43 6.38
CA LEU A 519 -4.85 29.88 6.45
C LEU A 519 -3.56 30.69 6.57
N ALA A 520 -2.58 30.22 7.34
CA ALA A 520 -1.27 30.85 7.43
C ALA A 520 -0.55 30.86 6.07
N ILE A 521 -0.59 29.75 5.32
CA ILE A 521 -0.04 29.66 3.96
C ILE A 521 -0.76 30.64 3.02
N VAL A 522 -2.10 30.68 3.03
CA VAL A 522 -2.86 31.64 2.20
C VAL A 522 -2.46 33.07 2.53
N LYS A 523 -2.40 33.43 3.82
CA LYS A 523 -2.03 34.78 4.27
C LYS A 523 -0.61 35.14 3.82
N GLN A 524 0.35 34.24 3.97
CA GLN A 524 1.73 34.44 3.54
C GLN A 524 1.79 34.69 2.02
N LYS A 525 1.25 33.77 1.21
CA LYS A 525 1.29 33.85 -0.25
C LYS A 525 0.57 35.09 -0.80
N THR A 526 -0.52 35.49 -0.15
CA THR A 526 -1.24 36.72 -0.48
C THR A 526 -0.40 37.95 -0.16
N SER A 527 0.27 38.00 1.00
CA SER A 527 1.15 39.12 1.37
C SER A 527 2.37 39.26 0.45
N GLU A 528 2.85 38.15 -0.11
CA GLU A 528 3.94 38.09 -1.09
C GLU A 528 3.47 38.37 -2.52
N ASN A 529 2.15 38.51 -2.75
CA ASN A 529 1.51 38.60 -4.07
C ASN A 529 1.97 37.46 -5.02
N LEU A 530 2.05 36.25 -4.48
CA LEU A 530 2.58 35.08 -5.16
C LEU A 530 1.47 34.09 -5.53
N GLU A 531 1.10 34.06 -6.80
CA GLU A 531 0.26 33.00 -7.36
C GLU A 531 1.13 31.79 -7.73
N ASP A 532 1.17 30.79 -6.84
CA ASP A 532 1.85 29.53 -7.10
C ASP A 532 0.91 28.31 -6.94
N ILE A 533 1.43 27.15 -7.33
CA ILE A 533 0.69 25.88 -7.22
C ILE A 533 0.36 25.55 -5.75
N THR A 534 1.14 26.04 -4.80
CA THR A 534 0.92 25.85 -3.36
C THR A 534 -0.35 26.58 -2.94
N LEU A 535 -0.51 27.87 -3.26
CA LEU A 535 -1.71 28.65 -2.98
C LEU A 535 -2.95 27.98 -3.60
N THR A 536 -2.84 27.54 -4.85
CA THR A 536 -3.91 26.81 -5.55
C THR A 536 -4.35 25.55 -4.80
N PHE A 537 -3.41 24.71 -4.38
CA PHE A 537 -3.75 23.51 -3.61
C PHE A 537 -4.27 23.84 -2.21
N THR A 538 -3.76 24.89 -1.57
CA THR A 538 -4.19 25.33 -0.23
C THR A 538 -5.65 25.76 -0.24
N LEU A 539 -6.03 26.61 -1.20
CA LEU A 539 -7.42 27.04 -1.36
C LEU A 539 -8.36 25.86 -1.67
N ARG A 540 -7.92 24.93 -2.53
CA ARG A 540 -8.67 23.70 -2.83
C ARG A 540 -8.83 22.81 -1.60
N ALA A 541 -7.78 22.65 -0.79
CA ALA A 541 -7.83 21.88 0.45
C ALA A 541 -8.82 22.49 1.45
N LEU A 542 -8.75 23.81 1.67
CA LEU A 542 -9.69 24.52 2.55
C LEU A 542 -11.14 24.35 2.09
N TRP A 543 -11.41 24.52 0.79
CA TRP A 543 -12.74 24.33 0.23
C TRP A 543 -13.25 22.90 0.46
N ASN A 544 -12.43 21.89 0.20
CA ASN A 544 -12.82 20.49 0.36
C ASN A 544 -12.96 20.04 1.82
N LEU A 545 -12.27 20.70 2.77
CA LEU A 545 -12.35 20.41 4.20
C LEU A 545 -13.54 21.08 4.92
N THR A 546 -14.09 22.13 4.31
CA THR A 546 -15.27 22.85 4.81
C THR A 546 -16.58 22.25 4.26
N ASP A 547 -16.51 21.56 3.13
CA ASP A 547 -17.63 20.84 2.52
C ASP A 547 -18.26 19.84 3.49
N GLU A 548 -19.58 19.94 3.70
CA GLU A 548 -20.38 19.17 4.67
C GLU A 548 -19.83 19.15 6.11
N SER A 549 -19.06 20.17 6.53
CA SER A 549 -18.48 20.22 7.87
C SER A 549 -18.73 21.57 8.56
N PRO A 550 -19.89 21.74 9.23
CA PRO A 550 -20.20 22.96 9.98
C PRO A 550 -19.16 23.32 11.03
N ALA A 551 -18.55 22.30 11.68
CA ALA A 551 -17.49 22.50 12.65
C ALA A 551 -16.21 23.06 12.02
N THR A 552 -15.85 22.62 10.80
CA THR A 552 -14.69 23.17 10.07
C THR A 552 -14.98 24.58 9.58
N CYS A 553 -16.18 24.85 9.06
CA CYS A 553 -16.60 26.20 8.66
C CYS A 553 -16.52 27.18 9.84
N LYS A 554 -17.03 26.80 11.01
CA LYS A 554 -16.96 27.62 12.22
C LYS A 554 -15.51 27.90 12.61
N HIS A 555 -14.67 26.87 12.64
CA HIS A 555 -13.25 27.02 12.98
C HIS A 555 -12.50 27.89 11.97
N PHE A 556 -12.83 27.83 10.68
CA PHE A 556 -12.30 28.73 9.65
C PHE A 556 -12.64 30.20 9.96
N VAL A 557 -13.91 30.49 10.31
CA VAL A 557 -14.35 31.85 10.67
C VAL A 557 -13.65 32.34 11.94
N GLU A 558 -13.61 31.50 12.99
CA GLU A 558 -12.94 31.80 14.27
C GLU A 558 -11.44 32.11 14.12
N ASN A 559 -10.79 31.61 13.07
CA ASN A 559 -9.38 31.86 12.76
C ASN A 559 -9.17 32.96 11.70
N HIS A 560 -10.09 33.94 11.65
CA HIS A 560 -10.03 35.11 10.76
C HIS A 560 -10.06 34.77 9.26
N GLY A 561 -10.59 33.60 8.88
CA GLY A 561 -10.63 33.14 7.50
C GLY A 561 -11.34 34.11 6.55
N LEU A 562 -12.44 34.74 6.98
CA LEU A 562 -13.19 35.72 6.18
C LEU A 562 -12.34 36.95 5.82
N ALA A 563 -11.63 37.53 6.79
CA ALA A 563 -10.77 38.68 6.56
C ALA A 563 -9.61 38.35 5.62
N ILE A 564 -8.99 37.18 5.79
CA ILE A 564 -7.96 36.68 4.88
C ILE A 564 -8.53 36.55 3.47
N PHE A 565 -9.72 35.98 3.30
CA PHE A 565 -10.32 35.74 1.99
C PHE A 565 -10.72 37.03 1.28
N VAL A 566 -11.16 38.07 2.00
CA VAL A 566 -11.34 39.41 1.42
C VAL A 566 -10.00 39.93 0.87
N GLN A 567 -8.92 39.82 1.65
CA GLN A 567 -7.58 40.23 1.20
C GLN A 567 -7.11 39.44 -0.04
N VAL A 568 -7.44 38.15 -0.14
CA VAL A 568 -7.15 37.34 -1.34
C VAL A 568 -7.87 37.92 -2.57
N LEU A 569 -9.17 38.23 -2.45
CA LEU A 569 -9.96 38.81 -3.56
C LEU A 569 -9.47 40.20 -3.98
N GLU A 570 -8.96 40.99 -3.03
CA GLU A 570 -8.37 42.31 -3.29
C GLU A 570 -6.99 42.20 -3.96
N THR A 571 -6.19 41.20 -3.58
CA THR A 571 -4.83 40.99 -4.11
C THR A 571 -4.87 40.35 -5.52
N PHE A 572 -5.80 39.43 -5.76
CA PHE A 572 -5.93 38.70 -7.03
C PHE A 572 -7.30 38.95 -7.71
N PRO A 573 -7.62 40.20 -8.11
CA PRO A 573 -8.94 40.57 -8.62
C PRO A 573 -9.21 40.07 -10.05
N SER A 574 -8.18 39.61 -10.78
CA SER A 574 -8.30 39.10 -12.15
C SER A 574 -8.19 37.57 -12.24
N GLU A 575 -7.84 36.89 -11.15
CA GLU A 575 -7.56 35.46 -11.15
C GLU A 575 -8.81 34.62 -10.84
N SER A 576 -9.58 34.30 -11.88
CA SER A 576 -10.84 33.57 -11.76
C SER A 576 -10.71 32.23 -11.05
N THR A 577 -9.58 31.54 -11.23
CA THR A 577 -9.31 30.25 -10.60
C THR A 577 -9.12 30.38 -9.08
N ILE A 578 -8.56 31.50 -8.60
CA ILE A 578 -8.47 31.82 -7.16
C ILE A 578 -9.85 32.21 -6.64
N GLN A 579 -10.53 33.12 -7.34
CA GLN A 579 -11.87 33.61 -6.98
C GLN A 579 -12.87 32.46 -6.82
N THR A 580 -12.89 31.52 -7.77
CA THR A 580 -13.76 30.35 -7.75
C THR A 580 -13.59 29.52 -6.47
N ARG A 581 -12.33 29.30 -6.03
CA ARG A 581 -12.06 28.50 -4.82
C ARG A 581 -12.40 29.25 -3.54
N VAL A 582 -12.15 30.56 -3.51
CA VAL A 582 -12.53 31.44 -2.40
C VAL A 582 -14.05 31.44 -2.24
N LEU A 583 -14.78 31.71 -3.33
CA LEU A 583 -16.24 31.74 -3.32
C LEU A 583 -16.84 30.35 -3.04
N GLY A 584 -16.25 29.28 -3.56
CA GLY A 584 -16.67 27.91 -3.27
C GLY A 584 -16.64 27.58 -1.78
N LEU A 585 -15.57 27.96 -1.08
CA LEU A 585 -15.51 27.81 0.39
C LEU A 585 -16.54 28.70 1.09
N LEU A 586 -16.66 29.96 0.68
CA LEU A 586 -17.61 30.89 1.29
C LEU A 586 -19.06 30.43 1.09
N ASN A 587 -19.37 29.76 -0.01
CA ASN A 587 -20.66 29.10 -0.23
C ASN A 587 -20.91 28.03 0.84
N ASN A 588 -19.92 27.15 1.10
CA ASN A 588 -20.03 26.15 2.17
C ASN A 588 -20.22 26.79 3.56
N VAL A 589 -19.63 27.96 3.81
CA VAL A 589 -19.86 28.71 5.06
C VAL A 589 -21.27 29.29 5.10
N ALA A 590 -21.79 29.78 3.96
CA ALA A 590 -23.14 30.33 3.84
C ALA A 590 -24.25 29.28 4.04
N GLU A 591 -23.96 28.01 3.74
CA GLU A 591 -24.83 26.87 4.03
C GLU A 591 -25.03 26.63 5.54
N VAL A 592 -24.12 27.11 6.40
CA VAL A 592 -24.19 26.97 7.86
C VAL A 592 -24.95 28.15 8.46
N LYS A 593 -26.21 27.91 8.83
CA LYS A 593 -27.14 28.94 9.33
C LYS A 593 -26.56 29.79 10.46
N GLU A 594 -25.82 29.19 11.39
CA GLU A 594 -25.21 29.86 12.55
C GLU A 594 -24.09 30.85 12.18
N LEU A 595 -23.51 30.74 10.99
CA LEU A 595 -22.41 31.59 10.52
C LEU A 595 -22.87 32.69 9.56
N SER A 596 -24.16 32.72 9.21
CA SER A 596 -24.71 33.65 8.23
C SER A 596 -24.45 35.13 8.57
N SER A 597 -24.57 35.53 9.83
CA SER A 597 -24.31 36.90 10.27
C SER A 597 -22.86 37.34 10.09
N GLU A 598 -21.90 36.40 10.17
CA GLU A 598 -20.46 36.67 9.98
C GLU A 598 -20.13 36.99 8.51
N LEU A 599 -20.92 36.45 7.57
CA LEU A 599 -20.78 36.72 6.14
C LEU A 599 -21.45 38.03 5.71
N MET A 600 -22.47 38.49 6.43
CA MET A 600 -23.23 39.72 6.13
C MET A 600 -22.47 40.98 6.57
N VAL A 601 -21.23 41.13 6.11
CA VAL A 601 -20.39 42.31 6.31
C VAL A 601 -20.19 43.05 4.99
N SER A 602 -20.25 44.38 5.03
CA SER A 602 -20.25 45.22 3.83
C SER A 602 -19.02 45.01 2.93
N SER A 603 -17.83 44.82 3.52
CA SER A 603 -16.59 44.55 2.77
C SER A 603 -16.69 43.27 1.93
N LEU A 604 -17.21 42.18 2.49
CA LEU A 604 -17.38 40.92 1.78
C LEU A 604 -18.51 40.99 0.76
N MET A 605 -19.68 41.50 1.15
CA MET A 605 -20.84 41.55 0.27
C MET A 605 -20.65 42.45 -0.95
N THR A 606 -19.85 43.51 -0.85
CA THR A 606 -19.44 44.33 -2.00
C THR A 606 -18.66 43.51 -3.02
N HIS A 607 -17.75 42.64 -2.56
CA HIS A 607 -16.98 41.76 -3.44
C HIS A 607 -17.87 40.68 -4.07
N VAL A 608 -18.74 40.04 -3.28
CA VAL A 608 -19.67 39.00 -3.77
C VAL A 608 -20.63 39.58 -4.82
N SER A 609 -21.20 40.77 -4.57
CA SER A 609 -22.07 41.48 -5.53
C SER A 609 -21.36 41.77 -6.85
N ARG A 610 -20.11 42.27 -6.79
CA ARG A 610 -19.31 42.50 -8.01
C ARG A 610 -19.03 41.20 -8.78
N LEU A 611 -18.69 40.12 -8.06
CA LEU A 611 -18.32 38.83 -8.64
C LEU A 611 -19.53 38.06 -9.19
N LEU A 612 -20.75 38.34 -8.74
CA LEU A 612 -21.98 37.83 -9.34
C LEU A 612 -22.05 38.15 -10.84
N HIS A 613 -21.58 39.33 -11.24
CA HIS A 613 -21.57 39.78 -12.63
C HIS A 613 -20.28 39.41 -13.39
N SER A 614 -19.49 38.47 -12.86
CA SER A 614 -18.29 37.98 -13.55
C SER A 614 -18.64 37.37 -14.90
N VAL A 615 -17.74 37.55 -15.87
CA VAL A 615 -17.81 36.87 -17.18
C VAL A 615 -17.53 35.38 -17.05
N GLU A 616 -16.81 34.99 -16.00
CA GLU A 616 -16.48 33.60 -15.69
C GLU A 616 -17.66 32.98 -14.93
N MET A 617 -18.30 32.00 -15.56
CA MET A 617 -19.54 31.38 -15.08
C MET A 617 -19.39 30.77 -13.69
N GLU A 618 -18.25 30.14 -13.39
CA GLU A 618 -17.98 29.51 -12.10
C GLU A 618 -17.92 30.53 -10.96
N VAL A 619 -17.34 31.70 -11.23
CA VAL A 619 -17.24 32.79 -10.25
C VAL A 619 -18.64 33.35 -9.97
N SER A 620 -19.40 33.63 -11.03
CA SER A 620 -20.79 34.09 -10.94
C SER A 620 -21.67 33.07 -10.20
N TYR A 621 -21.49 31.77 -10.49
CA TYR A 621 -22.23 30.67 -9.90
C TYR A 621 -22.07 30.57 -8.38
N PHE A 622 -20.85 30.62 -7.87
CA PHE A 622 -20.62 30.55 -6.42
C PHE A 622 -21.03 31.85 -5.70
N ALA A 623 -20.85 33.02 -6.34
CA ALA A 623 -21.36 34.27 -5.79
C ALA A 623 -22.90 34.24 -5.65
N ALA A 624 -23.59 33.72 -6.67
CA ALA A 624 -25.03 33.51 -6.65
C ALA A 624 -25.48 32.55 -5.53
N GLY A 625 -24.71 31.50 -5.26
CA GLY A 625 -24.98 30.57 -4.17
C GLY A 625 -24.88 31.21 -2.78
N ILE A 626 -23.83 32.00 -2.54
CA ILE A 626 -23.68 32.76 -1.28
C ILE A 626 -24.87 33.69 -1.07
N ILE A 627 -25.26 34.44 -2.11
CA ILE A 627 -26.42 35.33 -2.07
C ILE A 627 -27.71 34.53 -1.80
N SER A 628 -27.90 33.40 -2.49
CA SER A 628 -29.07 32.55 -2.35
C SER A 628 -29.23 32.04 -0.91
N HIS A 629 -28.17 31.50 -0.32
CA HIS A 629 -28.19 31.01 1.05
C HIS A 629 -28.48 32.13 2.06
N LEU A 630 -27.78 33.27 1.95
CA LEU A 630 -27.95 34.38 2.90
C LEU A 630 -29.33 35.06 2.80
N THR A 631 -29.84 35.30 1.59
CA THR A 631 -31.13 35.98 1.39
C THR A 631 -32.32 35.08 1.73
N SER A 632 -32.17 33.75 1.62
CA SER A 632 -33.22 32.78 1.94
C SER A 632 -33.58 32.70 3.43
N LEU A 633 -32.71 33.20 4.32
CA LEU A 633 -32.95 33.23 5.77
C LEU A 633 -34.07 34.20 6.19
N GLY A 634 -34.52 35.05 5.26
CA GLY A 634 -35.60 36.02 5.48
C GLY A 634 -35.09 37.38 5.97
N GLU A 635 -35.98 38.38 5.91
CA GLU A 635 -35.64 39.78 6.25
C GLU A 635 -35.19 39.96 7.69
N GLN A 636 -35.73 39.18 8.63
CA GLN A 636 -35.39 39.28 10.05
C GLN A 636 -33.95 38.85 10.35
N ALA A 637 -33.39 37.93 9.55
CA ALA A 637 -32.02 37.45 9.71
C ALA A 637 -31.01 38.30 8.92
N TRP A 638 -31.48 39.18 8.03
CA TRP A 638 -30.63 40.04 7.20
C TRP A 638 -30.14 41.26 7.99
N THR A 639 -28.83 41.39 8.18
CA THR A 639 -28.24 42.44 9.03
C THR A 639 -27.83 43.71 8.27
N LEU A 640 -27.77 43.65 6.93
CA LEU A 640 -27.45 44.80 6.07
C LEU A 640 -28.72 45.56 5.67
N SER A 641 -28.59 46.58 4.81
CA SER A 641 -29.75 47.37 4.39
C SER A 641 -30.76 46.50 3.59
N SER A 642 -32.05 46.71 3.82
CA SER A 642 -33.12 46.04 3.06
C SER A 642 -33.07 46.39 1.56
N ILE A 643 -32.67 47.62 1.22
CA ILE A 643 -32.47 48.05 -0.17
C ILE A 643 -31.40 47.20 -0.86
N GLN A 644 -30.28 46.92 -0.18
CA GLN A 644 -29.22 46.06 -0.72
C GLN A 644 -29.71 44.62 -0.89
N ARG A 645 -30.55 44.11 0.03
CA ARG A 645 -31.14 42.77 -0.11
C ARG A 645 -31.98 42.65 -1.37
N SER A 646 -32.88 43.61 -1.60
CA SER A 646 -33.74 43.61 -2.80
C SER A 646 -32.92 43.73 -4.07
N ALA A 647 -31.92 44.64 -4.10
CA ALA A 647 -31.04 44.78 -5.26
C ALA A 647 -30.28 43.48 -5.57
N LEU A 648 -29.79 42.76 -4.56
CA LEU A 648 -29.10 41.48 -4.75
C LEU A 648 -30.03 40.39 -5.29
N LEU A 649 -31.31 40.37 -4.90
CA LEU A 649 -32.30 39.44 -5.44
C LEU A 649 -32.60 39.73 -6.92
N ASP A 650 -32.80 41.02 -7.26
CA ASP A 650 -32.98 41.45 -8.66
C ASP A 650 -31.75 41.09 -9.52
N ASP A 651 -30.55 41.36 -9.01
CA ASP A 651 -29.29 41.03 -9.69
C ASP A 651 -29.10 39.51 -9.85
N LEU A 652 -29.47 38.73 -8.82
CA LEU A 652 -29.44 37.26 -8.86
C LEU A 652 -30.35 36.73 -9.96
N TYR A 653 -31.60 37.19 -10.00
CA TYR A 653 -32.56 36.81 -11.03
C TYR A 653 -32.04 37.12 -12.44
N MET A 654 -31.63 38.37 -12.67
CA MET A 654 -31.14 38.83 -13.97
C MET A 654 -29.85 38.12 -14.41
N THR A 655 -29.05 37.64 -13.45
CA THR A 655 -27.81 36.91 -13.73
C THR A 655 -28.10 35.45 -14.09
N VAL A 656 -28.91 34.74 -13.30
CA VAL A 656 -29.24 33.32 -13.55
C VAL A 656 -29.93 33.16 -14.91
N LEU A 657 -30.80 34.10 -15.31
CA LEU A 657 -31.45 34.06 -16.61
C LEU A 657 -30.50 34.23 -17.81
N LYS A 658 -29.32 34.84 -17.62
CA LYS A 658 -28.32 35.01 -18.68
C LYS A 658 -27.43 33.79 -18.86
N TRP A 659 -27.46 32.85 -17.92
CA TRP A 659 -26.61 31.67 -17.99
C TRP A 659 -27.03 30.76 -19.16
N PRO A 660 -26.07 30.14 -19.87
CA PRO A 660 -26.37 29.12 -20.86
C PRO A 660 -27.15 27.94 -20.26
N SER A 661 -27.66 27.09 -21.16
CA SER A 661 -28.32 25.84 -20.79
C SER A 661 -27.54 25.09 -19.70
N PRO A 662 -28.20 24.48 -18.69
CA PRO A 662 -27.55 23.71 -17.63
C PRO A 662 -26.64 22.59 -18.15
N SER A 663 -26.77 22.16 -19.40
CA SER A 663 -25.85 21.20 -20.02
C SER A 663 -24.48 21.79 -20.44
N CYS A 664 -24.26 23.11 -20.27
CA CYS A 664 -23.03 23.84 -20.61
C CYS A 664 -21.78 23.24 -19.92
N LYS A 665 -20.58 23.49 -20.45
CA LYS A 665 -19.34 23.08 -19.80
C LYS A 665 -18.90 24.15 -18.80
N MET A 666 -18.66 23.75 -17.56
CA MET A 666 -17.90 24.53 -16.58
C MET A 666 -16.47 23.96 -16.50
N VAL A 667 -15.48 24.85 -16.47
CA VAL A 667 -14.04 24.56 -16.35
C VAL A 667 -13.73 23.98 -14.97
N ALA A 668 -14.36 24.50 -13.91
CA ALA A 668 -14.31 23.87 -12.58
C ALA A 668 -15.48 22.88 -12.43
N LEU A 669 -15.15 21.60 -12.24
CA LEU A 669 -16.17 20.59 -11.94
C LEU A 669 -16.75 20.85 -10.54
N VAL A 670 -18.02 21.22 -10.50
CA VAL A 670 -18.78 21.30 -9.25
C VAL A 670 -19.19 19.88 -8.86
N THR A 671 -18.73 19.45 -7.69
CA THR A 671 -19.06 18.13 -7.14
C THR A 671 -19.72 18.26 -5.79
N TYR A 672 -21.01 17.90 -5.74
CA TYR A 672 -21.76 17.82 -4.49
C TYR A 672 -21.65 16.42 -3.87
N ARG A 673 -21.57 16.39 -2.53
CA ARG A 673 -21.67 15.19 -1.70
C ARG A 673 -23.10 14.91 -1.24
N SER A 674 -23.89 15.97 -1.07
CA SER A 674 -25.33 15.95 -0.77
C SER A 674 -26.04 17.12 -1.43
N PHE A 675 -27.35 16.98 -1.66
CA PHE A 675 -28.25 18.07 -2.07
C PHE A 675 -29.01 18.69 -0.90
N LYS A 676 -28.79 18.24 0.34
CA LYS A 676 -29.56 18.71 1.51
C LYS A 676 -29.52 20.22 1.72
N SER A 677 -28.41 20.90 1.41
CA SER A 677 -28.31 22.36 1.55
C SER A 677 -29.19 23.13 0.55
N PHE A 678 -29.57 22.51 -0.57
CA PHE A 678 -30.49 23.12 -1.54
C PHE A 678 -31.96 22.99 -1.16
N PHE A 679 -32.35 21.99 -0.36
CA PHE A 679 -33.76 21.73 -0.06
C PHE A 679 -34.49 22.88 0.64
N PRO A 680 -33.88 23.59 1.61
CA PRO A 680 -34.48 24.79 2.18
C PRO A 680 -34.71 25.89 1.14
N LEU A 681 -33.84 26.00 0.13
CA LEU A 681 -33.99 26.98 -0.95
C LEU A 681 -35.15 26.60 -1.88
N LEU A 682 -35.23 25.32 -2.27
CA LEU A 682 -36.31 24.80 -3.11
C LEU A 682 -37.69 24.91 -2.46
N SER A 683 -37.75 24.78 -1.14
CA SER A 683 -39.01 24.87 -0.38
C SER A 683 -39.48 26.31 -0.14
N ASN A 684 -38.67 27.31 -0.51
CA ASN A 684 -38.97 28.72 -0.29
C ASN A 684 -39.68 29.36 -1.49
N PHE A 685 -41.01 29.28 -1.51
CA PHE A 685 -41.84 29.89 -2.56
C PHE A 685 -41.98 31.42 -2.44
N THR A 686 -41.43 32.05 -1.40
CA THR A 686 -41.49 33.51 -1.22
C THR A 686 -40.37 34.25 -1.96
N ILE A 687 -39.29 33.55 -2.31
CA ILE A 687 -38.10 34.11 -2.97
C ILE A 687 -37.75 33.19 -4.13
N PHE A 688 -38.40 33.37 -5.28
CA PHE A 688 -38.25 32.46 -6.42
C PHE A 688 -36.84 32.55 -7.05
N GLU A 689 -36.14 33.66 -6.87
CA GLU A 689 -34.79 33.90 -7.37
C GLU A 689 -33.79 32.87 -6.83
N VAL A 690 -33.93 32.47 -5.55
CA VAL A 690 -33.07 31.44 -4.95
C VAL A 690 -33.44 30.03 -5.43
N GLN A 691 -34.72 29.79 -5.74
CA GLN A 691 -35.18 28.53 -6.33
C GLN A 691 -34.58 28.33 -7.72
N LEU A 692 -34.51 29.41 -8.53
CA LEU A 692 -33.91 29.35 -9.88
C LEU A 692 -32.43 28.92 -9.83
N TRP A 693 -31.63 29.50 -8.93
CA TRP A 693 -30.24 29.09 -8.73
C TRP A 693 -30.13 27.62 -8.34
N ALA A 694 -30.90 27.20 -7.32
CA ALA A 694 -30.87 25.84 -6.81
C ALA A 694 -31.26 24.79 -7.88
N LEU A 695 -32.33 25.07 -8.63
CA LEU A 695 -32.77 24.20 -9.72
C LEU A 695 -31.76 24.16 -10.88
N TRP A 696 -31.19 25.30 -11.26
CA TRP A 696 -30.15 25.34 -12.29
C TRP A 696 -28.93 24.51 -11.88
N ALA A 697 -28.47 24.65 -10.63
CA ALA A 697 -27.36 23.88 -10.06
C ALA A 697 -27.62 22.36 -10.10
N MET A 698 -28.79 21.93 -9.60
CA MET A 698 -29.17 20.51 -9.61
C MET A 698 -29.26 19.95 -11.03
N HIS A 699 -29.88 20.70 -11.95
CA HIS A 699 -29.96 20.30 -13.34
C HIS A 699 -28.56 20.13 -13.93
N HIS A 700 -27.68 21.13 -13.75
CA HIS A 700 -26.33 21.11 -14.29
C HIS A 700 -25.55 19.85 -13.89
N VAL A 701 -25.47 19.56 -12.58
CA VAL A 701 -24.69 18.40 -12.11
C VAL A 701 -25.32 17.07 -12.52
N CYS A 702 -26.66 16.98 -12.56
CA CYS A 702 -27.35 15.81 -13.11
C CYS A 702 -27.00 15.60 -14.59
N SER A 703 -26.92 16.66 -15.40
CA SER A 703 -26.50 16.55 -16.80
C SER A 703 -25.05 16.07 -16.96
N LYS A 704 -24.18 16.34 -15.99
CA LYS A 704 -22.76 15.90 -16.01
C LYS A 704 -22.56 14.47 -15.56
N ASN A 705 -23.29 14.03 -14.55
CA ASN A 705 -23.23 12.65 -14.08
C ASN A 705 -24.61 12.18 -13.59
N PRO A 706 -25.50 11.81 -14.53
CA PRO A 706 -26.87 11.43 -14.20
C PRO A 706 -26.92 10.25 -13.22
N THR A 707 -26.05 9.25 -13.40
CA THR A 707 -26.00 8.05 -12.56
C THR A 707 -25.72 8.39 -11.09
N LYS A 708 -24.77 9.30 -10.82
CA LYS A 708 -24.46 9.72 -9.44
C LYS A 708 -25.56 10.61 -8.86
N TYR A 709 -25.89 11.69 -9.55
CA TYR A 709 -26.71 12.76 -8.95
C TYR A 709 -28.20 12.47 -9.00
N CYS A 710 -28.73 11.78 -10.02
CA CYS A 710 -30.13 11.36 -9.99
C CYS A 710 -30.39 10.32 -8.89
N ARG A 711 -29.41 9.46 -8.61
CA ARG A 711 -29.45 8.54 -7.48
C ARG A 711 -29.50 9.31 -6.15
N MET A 712 -28.59 10.24 -5.94
CA MET A 712 -28.54 11.09 -4.74
C MET A 712 -29.86 11.87 -4.54
N LEU A 713 -30.39 12.46 -5.61
CA LEU A 713 -31.66 13.20 -5.59
C LEU A 713 -32.85 12.33 -5.18
N ILE A 714 -32.85 11.02 -5.51
CA ILE A 714 -33.86 10.08 -5.02
C ILE A 714 -33.61 9.71 -3.57
N GLU A 715 -32.40 9.28 -3.24
CA GLU A 715 -32.05 8.77 -1.90
C GLU A 715 -32.24 9.84 -0.80
N GLU A 716 -32.07 11.11 -1.15
CA GLU A 716 -32.22 12.24 -0.22
C GLU A 716 -33.60 12.91 -0.24
N GLY A 717 -34.54 12.43 -1.07
CA GLY A 717 -35.91 12.97 -1.13
C GLY A 717 -36.12 14.19 -2.04
N GLY A 718 -35.08 14.64 -2.76
CA GLY A 718 -35.17 15.76 -3.70
C GLY A 718 -36.14 15.53 -4.87
N LEU A 719 -36.40 14.27 -5.26
CA LEU A 719 -37.39 13.98 -6.30
C LEU A 719 -38.81 14.42 -5.91
N GLN A 720 -39.18 14.30 -4.64
CA GLN A 720 -40.49 14.75 -4.16
C GLN A 720 -40.58 16.28 -4.24
N LEU A 721 -39.53 16.99 -3.81
CA LEU A 721 -39.48 18.46 -3.88
C LEU A 721 -39.64 18.99 -5.31
N LEU A 722 -39.06 18.31 -6.31
CA LEU A 722 -39.26 18.69 -7.73
C LEU A 722 -40.71 18.50 -8.18
N GLN A 723 -41.38 17.45 -7.70
CA GLN A 723 -42.79 17.20 -8.00
C GLN A 723 -43.68 18.24 -7.30
N ASP A 724 -43.37 18.58 -6.06
CA ASP A 724 -44.08 19.59 -5.30
C ASP A 724 -43.99 20.95 -6.00
N ILE A 725 -42.81 21.36 -6.47
CA ILE A 725 -42.62 22.61 -7.24
C ILE A 725 -43.45 22.60 -8.54
N ARG A 726 -43.44 21.48 -9.28
CA ARG A 726 -44.22 21.34 -10.51
C ARG A 726 -45.72 21.52 -10.25
N ASP A 727 -46.22 20.97 -9.16
CA ASP A 727 -47.65 20.93 -8.85
C ASP A 727 -48.12 22.15 -8.03
N HIS A 728 -47.20 23.01 -7.58
CA HIS A 728 -47.50 24.18 -6.75
C HIS A 728 -48.10 25.33 -7.56
N MET A 729 -49.38 25.65 -7.33
CA MET A 729 -50.13 26.67 -8.10
C MET A 729 -49.55 28.09 -8.05
N GLN A 730 -48.77 28.42 -7.02
CA GLN A 730 -48.16 29.75 -6.85
C GLN A 730 -46.66 29.79 -7.18
N ALA A 731 -46.09 28.69 -7.67
CA ALA A 731 -44.68 28.72 -8.07
C ALA A 731 -44.49 29.61 -9.31
N GLU A 732 -43.37 30.33 -9.37
CA GLU A 732 -43.05 31.19 -10.51
C GLU A 732 -42.88 30.34 -11.80
N PRO A 733 -43.37 30.79 -12.97
CA PRO A 733 -43.36 30.00 -14.20
C PRO A 733 -41.99 29.45 -14.65
N HIS A 734 -40.90 30.21 -14.54
CA HIS A 734 -39.56 29.72 -14.89
C HIS A 734 -39.07 28.67 -13.88
N VAL A 735 -39.36 28.83 -12.59
CA VAL A 735 -39.06 27.83 -11.55
C VAL A 735 -39.75 26.50 -11.88
N GLN A 736 -41.06 26.54 -12.20
CA GLN A 736 -41.80 25.35 -12.62
C GLN A 736 -41.21 24.72 -13.88
N GLN A 737 -40.86 25.54 -14.87
CA GLN A 737 -40.29 25.07 -16.14
C GLN A 737 -38.98 24.29 -15.95
N ILE A 738 -38.06 24.81 -15.13
CA ILE A 738 -36.79 24.11 -14.86
C ILE A 738 -37.04 22.82 -14.10
N ALA A 739 -37.91 22.81 -13.09
CA ALA A 739 -38.26 21.60 -12.34
C ALA A 739 -38.86 20.52 -13.25
N VAL A 740 -39.74 20.89 -14.18
CA VAL A 740 -40.28 19.99 -15.20
C VAL A 740 -39.18 19.46 -16.11
N SER A 741 -38.25 20.30 -16.56
CA SER A 741 -37.12 19.87 -17.40
C SER A 741 -36.31 18.78 -16.70
N ILE A 742 -35.93 18.96 -15.43
CA ILE A 742 -35.16 17.97 -14.66
C ILE A 742 -35.94 16.63 -14.58
N LEU A 743 -37.25 16.69 -14.31
CA LEU A 743 -38.10 15.50 -14.22
C LEU A 743 -38.18 14.74 -15.56
N VAL A 744 -38.20 15.46 -16.69
CA VAL A 744 -38.27 14.90 -18.04
C VAL A 744 -36.91 14.37 -18.49
N ASP A 745 -35.87 15.20 -18.42
CA ASP A 745 -34.53 14.92 -18.93
C ASP A 745 -33.91 13.69 -18.25
N PHE A 746 -34.21 13.48 -16.96
CA PHE A 746 -33.66 12.37 -16.17
C PHE A 746 -34.68 11.27 -15.84
N HIS A 747 -35.86 11.27 -16.47
CA HIS A 747 -36.94 10.32 -16.19
C HIS A 747 -36.50 8.86 -16.19
N MET A 748 -35.71 8.47 -17.20
CA MET A 748 -35.21 7.09 -17.34
C MET A 748 -34.24 6.71 -16.22
N HIS A 749 -33.41 7.63 -15.75
CA HIS A 749 -32.52 7.38 -14.60
C HIS A 749 -33.31 7.16 -13.32
N PHE A 750 -34.36 7.95 -13.10
CA PHE A 750 -35.23 7.79 -11.94
C PHE A 750 -35.99 6.45 -11.96
N LEU A 751 -36.52 6.03 -13.12
CA LEU A 751 -37.19 4.74 -13.26
C LEU A 751 -36.25 3.55 -13.07
N ASN A 752 -35.06 3.60 -13.66
CA ASN A 752 -34.09 2.50 -13.58
C ASN A 752 -33.60 2.27 -12.14
N TYR A 753 -33.41 3.35 -11.37
CA TYR A 753 -33.01 3.22 -9.97
C TYR A 753 -34.12 2.60 -9.10
N LYS A 754 -35.38 3.03 -9.28
CA LYS A 754 -36.54 2.46 -8.55
C LYS A 754 -36.78 0.96 -8.83
N LYS A 755 -36.29 0.44 -9.97
CA LYS A 755 -36.41 -0.98 -10.35
C LYS A 755 -35.23 -1.85 -9.86
N SER A 756 -34.20 -1.27 -9.26
CA SER A 756 -33.01 -1.99 -8.80
C SER A 756 -33.29 -2.79 -7.51
N PRO A 757 -32.80 -4.04 -7.36
CA PRO A 757 -33.07 -4.92 -6.21
C PRO A 757 -32.42 -4.48 -4.87
N GLY A 758 -31.97 -3.23 -4.76
CA GLY A 758 -31.44 -2.62 -3.53
C GLY A 758 -32.23 -1.44 -2.97
N TYR A 759 -33.34 -1.03 -3.60
CA TYR A 759 -34.15 0.10 -3.13
C TYR A 759 -34.92 -0.26 -1.86
N LYS A 760 -34.55 0.35 -0.73
CA LYS A 760 -35.39 0.42 0.47
C LYS A 760 -36.04 1.80 0.48
N MET A 761 -37.37 1.87 0.50
CA MET A 761 -38.06 3.13 0.80
C MET A 761 -37.53 3.67 2.13
N PRO A 762 -37.24 4.98 2.25
CA PRO A 762 -37.09 5.60 3.55
C PRO A 762 -38.40 5.38 4.31
N LEU A 763 -38.33 4.76 5.49
CA LEU A 763 -39.45 4.73 6.42
C LEU A 763 -39.75 6.18 6.79
N GLU A 764 -40.97 6.63 6.50
CA GLU A 764 -41.50 7.90 7.00
C GLU A 764 -41.32 7.94 8.52
N THR A 765 -40.58 8.94 9.02
CA THR A 765 -40.48 9.27 10.45
C THR A 765 -41.56 10.25 10.85
#